data_AF-A0A4U0UJW0-F1
#
_entry.id   AF-A0A4U0UJW0-F1
#
_cell.length_a   1.000
_cell.length_b   1.000
_cell.length_c   1.000
_cell.angle_alpha   90.00
_cell.angle_beta   90.00
_cell.angle_gamma   90.00
#
_symmetry.space_group_name_H-M   'P 1'
#
loop_
_entity.id
_entity.type
_entity.pdbx_description
1 polymer ?
#
loop_
_entity_poly.entity_id
_entity_poly.type
_entity_poly.pdbx_seq_one_letter_code
_entity_poly.pdbx_strand_id
1 'polypeptide(L)'
;MKTGLPSDALAAAKRSVKLLNATWAALEHAAEGRDSGSLTIPSLPDASEPDINALSSGVSKLQIAPIELADTGASAAGANKGASFWAVVPLSCHAMMHLSDMYAHHGLFAEANYYSERAVSIAESVKSTTHLAQLQSHRCRLMVIAGRLERAELCLIRSDEDGLEDLSIAKVEYCVAKAALRIKEESFDDALHAYRQAAEIIDRLKAEGPLTESQCCPDVDADQFVEIQSRALCTGEATEVHATDGVAARRRRQQPATSTKAKAPSKGRAVPKKTARASSRPAKPPASQHYLLDKIQAELLVECGIADLRVDRDADATPNSISSLVPAVRKRHLDYRIVMRKVTQALMSDVSYNSLLESTIAFPALLGTESPVPSTSKGSLVRVSHAPTEKRRAVSKTTARKCGSTDEQIDALLLRARDYLIMPGIASLAVRSIAELHFESTACLGATMLLSALATVQTKSVLHPFQEALHLELPRITAIQCESTIVETDKKHSEAPSPFTWPTPEQASAPPAMSAQSFQQQYVDILPVTWTAVSLCLNDDCSELYVARYRSGQSPLILRLPFSRHKPEGDDEEAFDYHSGKAELQDIIQVSNYSCHNSGGVEGKGAKSNWWAEREALDRRLQELLVNIENIWLGGFKAILSLEARQQDLLARFRKSFDDMLKRYLPSRQSSKGLEKPFALDDMVLELFIGLGSDQDGIVDLDEPLADLLYFVVDMLQFAGERNAYDEIEFDGMAVDVLDALRSYHEACIGQDPDPRHLILVLDKRLQAFPWESLPCLQGSSVSRMNSMLGLRERILAMRRQRSSLSDDRYNISRISGTYILNPSGDLTSTQTMLSPPLESLAQARNSSWTSVVKREPNEEEFRTALTDSSMLLYFGHGAGSQYIRPRSIKKLDRCSEVIWLMGCSSGAVTEYGELEPSAVPFAYLMAGGSPDAATGVDDAEVEATRNGKCMAVVATLWDVTDKDIDRFSLAMGEEWGLWPASEASKLPAKTPRKRERLVAPSTPPQVPKTPKTRKGPMTPAPAAKTPARSRSRGEPSRDASRKRSLVEAVAKSRDACYLRYLNGAAPVVYGVPVYLDD
;
A
#
# COMPACT_ATOMS: atom_id res chain seq x y z
N MET A 1 17.80 -19.99 2.63
CA MET A 1 17.93 -19.10 1.45
C MET A 1 18.56 -17.78 1.91
N LYS A 2 19.54 -17.22 1.19
CA LYS A 2 20.23 -15.96 1.57
C LYS A 2 20.64 -15.05 0.39
N THR A 3 20.32 -15.42 -0.87
CA THR A 3 21.04 -14.93 -2.05
C THR A 3 20.19 -14.89 -3.35
N GLY A 4 18.89 -14.63 -3.28
CA GLY A 4 18.04 -14.53 -4.48
C GLY A 4 17.08 -13.34 -4.36
N LEU A 5 16.73 -12.70 -5.48
CA LEU A 5 15.75 -11.62 -5.51
C LEU A 5 14.31 -12.17 -5.56
N PRO A 6 13.32 -11.44 -4.99
CA PRO A 6 11.90 -11.80 -5.12
C PRO A 6 11.42 -11.89 -6.58
N SER A 7 11.96 -11.04 -7.47
CA SER A 7 11.72 -11.07 -8.92
C SER A 7 12.08 -12.42 -9.53
N ASP A 8 13.24 -12.96 -9.17
CA ASP A 8 13.78 -14.19 -9.74
C ASP A 8 12.99 -15.40 -9.22
N ALA A 9 12.59 -15.34 -7.93
CA ALA A 9 11.73 -16.34 -7.31
C ALA A 9 10.34 -16.39 -7.98
N LEU A 10 9.74 -15.22 -8.27
CA LEU A 10 8.48 -15.13 -9.01
C LEU A 10 8.64 -15.61 -10.45
N ALA A 11 9.69 -15.21 -11.16
CA ALA A 11 9.98 -15.69 -12.51
C ALA A 11 10.15 -17.21 -12.55
N ALA A 12 10.87 -17.78 -11.58
CA ALA A 12 11.00 -19.22 -11.42
C ALA A 12 9.66 -19.90 -11.14
N ALA A 13 8.82 -19.38 -10.23
CA ALA A 13 7.50 -19.91 -9.95
C ALA A 13 6.58 -19.89 -11.20
N LYS A 14 6.61 -18.79 -11.99
CA LYS A 14 5.93 -18.69 -13.29
C LYS A 14 6.42 -19.75 -14.28
N ARG A 15 7.74 -19.98 -14.36
CA ARG A 15 8.32 -21.04 -15.23
C ARG A 15 7.89 -22.43 -14.78
N SER A 16 7.85 -22.72 -13.47
CA SER A 16 7.37 -24.00 -12.93
C SER A 16 5.92 -24.28 -13.33
N VAL A 17 5.02 -23.31 -13.18
CA VAL A 17 3.61 -23.48 -13.62
C VAL A 17 3.52 -23.65 -15.14
N LYS A 18 4.27 -22.89 -15.95
CA LYS A 18 4.29 -23.05 -17.42
C LYS A 18 4.81 -24.44 -17.84
N LEU A 19 5.86 -24.95 -17.18
CA LEU A 19 6.44 -26.27 -17.45
C LEU A 19 5.48 -27.40 -17.06
N LEU A 20 4.80 -27.30 -15.92
CA LEU A 20 3.84 -28.29 -15.47
C LEU A 20 2.58 -28.29 -16.35
N ASN A 21 2.10 -27.11 -16.78
CA ASN A 21 1.01 -27.01 -17.75
C ASN A 21 1.40 -27.60 -19.12
N ALA A 22 2.64 -27.39 -19.60
CA ALA A 22 3.14 -28.01 -20.82
C ALA A 22 3.29 -29.54 -20.70
N THR A 23 3.74 -30.01 -19.53
CA THR A 23 3.81 -31.45 -19.20
C THR A 23 2.40 -32.07 -19.17
N TRP A 24 1.43 -31.36 -18.59
CA TRP A 24 0.02 -31.76 -18.57
C TRP A 24 -0.55 -31.91 -19.98
N ALA A 25 -0.41 -30.89 -20.83
CA ALA A 25 -0.88 -30.94 -22.22
C ALA A 25 -0.21 -32.06 -23.03
N ALA A 26 1.08 -32.33 -22.79
CA ALA A 26 1.77 -33.46 -23.41
C ALA A 26 1.22 -34.82 -22.94
N LEU A 27 0.82 -34.96 -21.67
CA LEU A 27 0.15 -36.16 -21.16
C LEU A 27 -1.27 -36.33 -21.72
N GLU A 28 -2.03 -35.23 -21.89
CA GLU A 28 -3.35 -35.25 -22.54
C GLU A 28 -3.23 -35.75 -23.98
N HIS A 29 -2.34 -35.15 -24.78
CA HIS A 29 -2.10 -35.62 -26.15
C HIS A 29 -1.56 -37.06 -26.21
N ALA A 30 -0.75 -37.49 -25.25
CA ALA A 30 -0.29 -38.90 -25.16
C ALA A 30 -1.39 -39.88 -24.72
N ALA A 31 -2.47 -39.40 -24.08
CA ALA A 31 -3.65 -40.17 -23.71
C ALA A 31 -4.74 -40.18 -24.80
N GLU A 32 -4.72 -39.21 -25.72
CA GLU A 32 -5.54 -39.15 -26.93
C GLU A 32 -4.89 -39.91 -28.11
N GLY A 33 -3.58 -39.76 -28.32
CA GLY A 33 -2.84 -40.29 -29.47
C GLY A 33 -2.66 -41.82 -29.52
N ARG A 34 -3.15 -42.59 -28.54
CA ARG A 34 -3.04 -44.06 -28.56
C ARG A 34 -3.98 -44.75 -29.57
N ASP A 35 -4.95 -44.03 -30.12
CA ASP A 35 -5.87 -44.55 -31.15
C ASP A 35 -5.44 -44.26 -32.60
N SER A 36 -4.33 -43.52 -32.85
CA SER A 36 -3.83 -43.33 -34.22
C SER A 36 -2.29 -43.24 -34.31
N GLY A 37 -1.69 -44.20 -35.01
CA GLY A 37 -0.24 -44.32 -35.15
C GLY A 37 0.38 -43.32 -36.13
N SER A 38 0.67 -42.10 -35.67
CA SER A 38 1.61 -41.18 -36.33
C SER A 38 2.25 -40.22 -35.32
N LEU A 39 3.51 -40.48 -34.96
CA LEU A 39 4.30 -39.60 -34.09
C LEU A 39 4.86 -38.40 -34.86
N THR A 40 4.02 -37.41 -35.10
CA THR A 40 4.43 -36.05 -35.48
C THR A 40 4.13 -35.11 -34.33
N ILE A 41 5.17 -34.57 -33.70
CA ILE A 41 5.05 -33.54 -32.65
C ILE A 41 4.42 -32.29 -33.30
N PRO A 42 3.22 -31.84 -32.88
CA PRO A 42 2.63 -30.63 -33.43
C PRO A 42 3.42 -29.39 -33.03
N SER A 43 3.47 -28.40 -33.92
CA SER A 43 3.81 -27.03 -33.53
C SER A 43 2.85 -26.55 -32.45
N LEU A 44 3.38 -25.99 -31.37
CA LEU A 44 2.60 -25.40 -30.27
C LEU A 44 1.57 -24.39 -30.80
N PRO A 45 0.38 -24.28 -30.17
CA PRO A 45 -0.52 -23.15 -30.40
C PRO A 45 0.18 -21.81 -30.15
N ASP A 46 -0.28 -20.78 -30.86
CA ASP A 46 0.31 -19.45 -30.86
C ASP A 46 0.31 -18.78 -29.45
N ALA A 47 1.18 -17.80 -29.25
CA ALA A 47 1.67 -17.33 -27.95
C ALA A 47 0.67 -16.55 -27.04
N SER A 48 -0.63 -16.76 -27.20
CA SER A 48 -1.60 -16.52 -26.12
C SER A 48 -1.33 -17.45 -24.93
N GLU A 49 -1.53 -16.98 -23.69
CA GLU A 49 -1.43 -17.86 -22.51
C GLU A 49 -2.33 -19.10 -22.73
N PRO A 50 -1.81 -20.34 -22.66
CA PRO A 50 -2.62 -21.53 -22.92
C PRO A 50 -3.75 -21.55 -21.90
N ASP A 51 -4.99 -21.60 -22.38
CA ASP A 51 -6.17 -21.43 -21.54
C ASP A 51 -6.18 -22.44 -20.39
N ILE A 52 -5.90 -21.98 -19.16
CA ILE A 52 -5.78 -22.85 -17.98
C ILE A 52 -7.15 -23.47 -17.61
N ASN A 53 -8.25 -22.97 -18.18
CA ASN A 53 -9.54 -23.67 -18.11
C ASN A 53 -9.51 -24.99 -18.89
N ALA A 54 -8.67 -25.13 -19.93
CA ALA A 54 -8.44 -26.40 -20.60
C ALA A 54 -7.91 -27.45 -19.60
N LEU A 55 -6.93 -27.11 -18.76
CA LEU A 55 -6.40 -28.01 -17.71
C LEU A 55 -7.50 -28.47 -16.74
N SER A 56 -8.27 -27.56 -16.15
CA SER A 56 -9.37 -27.91 -15.22
C SER A 56 -10.44 -28.78 -15.91
N SER A 57 -10.80 -28.44 -17.15
CA SER A 57 -11.70 -29.26 -17.99
C SER A 57 -11.09 -30.62 -18.34
N GLY A 58 -9.78 -30.70 -18.46
CA GLY A 58 -8.98 -31.87 -18.75
C GLY A 58 -8.97 -32.85 -17.58
N VAL A 59 -8.66 -32.35 -16.37
CA VAL A 59 -8.77 -33.14 -15.13
C VAL A 59 -10.20 -33.69 -14.98
N SER A 60 -11.21 -32.88 -15.27
CA SER A 60 -12.62 -33.27 -15.20
C SER A 60 -13.02 -34.35 -16.23
N LYS A 61 -12.26 -34.51 -17.32
CA LYS A 61 -12.43 -35.58 -18.32
C LYS A 61 -11.66 -36.86 -17.97
N LEU A 62 -10.71 -36.80 -17.04
CA LEU A 62 -10.02 -37.99 -16.54
C LEU A 62 -10.99 -38.77 -15.65
N GLN A 63 -11.45 -39.93 -16.14
CA GLN A 63 -12.27 -40.85 -15.35
C GLN A 63 -11.46 -41.48 -14.21
N ILE A 64 -11.35 -40.74 -13.10
CA ILE A 64 -10.82 -41.21 -11.83
C ILE A 64 -11.98 -41.83 -11.04
N ALA A 65 -12.44 -42.99 -11.50
CA ALA A 65 -13.33 -43.84 -10.72
C ALA A 65 -12.47 -44.76 -9.84
N PRO A 66 -12.81 -44.98 -8.56
CA PRO A 66 -12.25 -46.09 -7.80
C PRO A 66 -12.54 -47.41 -8.53
N ILE A 67 -11.59 -48.34 -8.51
CA ILE A 67 -11.83 -49.70 -9.01
C ILE A 67 -12.72 -50.41 -7.99
N GLU A 68 -14.03 -50.34 -8.19
CA GLU A 68 -14.92 -51.36 -7.63
C GLU A 68 -14.60 -52.68 -8.35
N LEU A 69 -14.09 -53.64 -7.58
CA LEU A 69 -13.79 -55.00 -8.04
C LEU A 69 -15.09 -55.78 -8.32
N ALA A 70 -15.77 -55.41 -9.40
CA ALA A 70 -16.86 -56.18 -9.98
C ALA A 70 -16.31 -57.09 -11.09
N ASP A 71 -16.40 -58.40 -10.87
CA ASP A 71 -16.15 -59.42 -11.89
C ASP A 71 -17.05 -59.19 -13.12
N THR A 72 -16.48 -58.69 -14.22
CA THR A 72 -16.87 -59.05 -15.59
C THR A 72 -15.88 -58.46 -16.61
N GLY A 73 -15.44 -59.28 -17.57
CA GLY A 73 -14.38 -58.92 -18.51
C GLY A 73 -14.77 -57.89 -19.57
N ALA A 74 -14.72 -56.61 -19.22
CA ALA A 74 -14.72 -55.48 -20.16
C ALA A 74 -13.30 -54.90 -20.32
N SER A 75 -12.98 -54.39 -21.52
CA SER A 75 -11.63 -53.98 -21.93
C SER A 75 -10.92 -53.04 -20.94
N ALA A 76 -9.79 -53.49 -20.38
CA ALA A 76 -8.92 -52.72 -19.49
C ALA A 76 -8.18 -51.54 -20.17
N ALA A 77 -8.37 -51.32 -21.47
CA ALA A 77 -7.65 -50.27 -22.23
C ALA A 77 -8.12 -48.83 -21.90
N GLY A 78 -9.35 -48.64 -21.40
CA GLY A 78 -9.90 -47.32 -21.12
C GLY A 78 -9.56 -46.75 -19.74
N ALA A 79 -9.35 -47.60 -18.73
CA ALA A 79 -9.39 -47.21 -17.31
C ALA A 79 -8.14 -46.48 -16.78
N ASN A 80 -7.00 -46.58 -17.46
CA ASN A 80 -5.71 -46.10 -16.94
C ASN A 80 -5.30 -44.67 -17.37
N LYS A 81 -6.20 -43.88 -17.97
CA LYS A 81 -5.85 -42.51 -18.43
C LYS A 81 -5.48 -41.58 -17.26
N GLY A 82 -6.18 -41.66 -16.12
CA GLY A 82 -5.91 -40.81 -14.94
C GLY A 82 -4.58 -41.10 -14.24
N ALA A 83 -4.12 -42.35 -14.22
CA ALA A 83 -2.90 -42.77 -13.51
C ALA A 83 -1.62 -42.06 -14.00
N SER A 84 -1.58 -41.65 -15.27
CA SER A 84 -0.45 -40.90 -15.83
C SER A 84 -0.30 -39.48 -15.26
N PHE A 85 -1.35 -38.91 -14.65
CA PHE A 85 -1.36 -37.57 -14.07
C PHE A 85 -1.05 -37.56 -12.56
N TRP A 86 -1.03 -38.71 -11.88
CA TRP A 86 -0.84 -38.81 -10.42
C TRP A 86 0.45 -38.15 -9.91
N ALA A 87 1.55 -38.27 -10.65
CA ALA A 87 2.81 -37.61 -10.29
C ALA A 87 2.79 -36.09 -10.56
N VAL A 88 1.94 -35.62 -11.48
CA VAL A 88 1.89 -34.22 -11.91
C VAL A 88 0.89 -33.40 -11.10
N VAL A 89 -0.24 -33.98 -10.67
CA VAL A 89 -1.27 -33.29 -9.89
C VAL A 89 -0.72 -32.58 -8.64
N PRO A 90 -0.02 -33.25 -7.69
CA PRO A 90 0.47 -32.58 -6.48
C PRO A 90 1.50 -31.49 -6.81
N LEU A 91 2.38 -31.75 -7.79
CA LEU A 91 3.38 -30.78 -8.26
C LEU A 91 2.72 -29.53 -8.86
N SER A 92 1.66 -29.69 -9.66
CA SER A 92 0.88 -28.59 -10.23
C SER A 92 0.18 -27.78 -9.15
N CYS A 93 -0.48 -28.42 -8.19
CA CYS A 93 -1.11 -27.72 -7.06
C CYS A 93 -0.08 -26.95 -6.21
N HIS A 94 1.06 -27.57 -5.90
CA HIS A 94 2.14 -26.92 -5.15
C HIS A 94 2.76 -25.75 -5.92
N ALA A 95 3.01 -25.90 -7.23
CA ALA A 95 3.55 -24.83 -8.05
C ALA A 95 2.59 -23.63 -8.17
N MET A 96 1.28 -23.88 -8.28
CA MET A 96 0.26 -22.84 -8.29
C MET A 96 0.12 -22.15 -6.92
N MET A 97 0.18 -22.89 -5.80
CA MET A 97 0.19 -22.28 -4.46
C MET A 97 1.47 -21.47 -4.19
N HIS A 98 2.65 -21.97 -4.59
CA HIS A 98 3.89 -21.19 -4.52
C HIS A 98 3.83 -19.93 -5.39
N LEU A 99 3.24 -20.00 -6.59
CA LEU A 99 3.04 -18.82 -7.42
C LEU A 99 2.06 -17.83 -6.77
N SER A 100 0.99 -18.33 -6.14
CA SER A 100 0.06 -17.52 -5.33
C SER A 100 0.79 -16.80 -4.19
N ASP A 101 1.64 -17.52 -3.44
CA ASP A 101 2.44 -16.93 -2.36
C ASP A 101 3.41 -15.86 -2.88
N MET A 102 4.04 -16.08 -4.04
CA MET A 102 4.90 -15.07 -4.64
C MET A 102 4.11 -13.82 -5.05
N TYR A 103 2.90 -13.95 -5.59
CA TYR A 103 2.06 -12.79 -5.87
C TYR A 103 1.61 -12.06 -4.60
N ALA A 104 1.18 -12.79 -3.57
CA ALA A 104 0.82 -12.20 -2.28
C ALA A 104 2.02 -11.50 -1.59
N HIS A 105 3.22 -12.07 -1.69
CA HIS A 105 4.46 -11.45 -1.20
C HIS A 105 4.77 -10.12 -1.90
N HIS A 106 4.45 -9.99 -3.19
CA HIS A 106 4.54 -8.73 -3.95
C HIS A 106 3.28 -7.84 -3.80
N GLY A 107 2.34 -8.19 -2.93
CA GLY A 107 1.12 -7.41 -2.65
C GLY A 107 -0.05 -7.62 -3.63
N LEU A 108 0.05 -8.51 -4.62
CA LEU A 108 -0.97 -8.65 -5.67
C LEU A 108 -2.01 -9.74 -5.34
N PHE A 109 -3.20 -9.33 -4.89
CA PHE A 109 -4.28 -10.26 -4.54
C PHE A 109 -4.93 -10.96 -5.75
N ALA A 110 -5.17 -10.26 -6.86
CA ALA A 110 -6.00 -10.80 -7.95
C ALA A 110 -5.36 -12.06 -8.58
N GLU A 111 -4.07 -11.98 -8.88
CA GLU A 111 -3.25 -13.07 -9.38
C GLU A 111 -3.09 -14.18 -8.32
N ALA A 112 -2.84 -13.85 -7.05
CA ALA A 112 -2.75 -14.84 -5.97
C ALA A 112 -4.07 -15.62 -5.79
N ASN A 113 -5.21 -14.93 -5.77
CA ASN A 113 -6.52 -15.55 -5.71
C ASN A 113 -6.76 -16.47 -6.92
N TYR A 114 -6.37 -16.06 -8.13
CA TYR A 114 -6.52 -16.87 -9.34
C TYR A 114 -5.78 -18.21 -9.22
N TYR A 115 -4.48 -18.19 -8.92
CA TYR A 115 -3.69 -19.43 -8.86
C TYR A 115 -4.07 -20.33 -7.68
N SER A 116 -4.39 -19.78 -6.50
CA SER A 116 -4.89 -20.59 -5.38
C SER A 116 -6.25 -21.23 -5.65
N GLU A 117 -7.15 -20.55 -6.37
CA GLU A 117 -8.45 -21.10 -6.77
C GLU A 117 -8.32 -22.21 -7.83
N ARG A 118 -7.39 -22.06 -8.79
CA ARG A 118 -7.07 -23.12 -9.76
C ARG A 118 -6.48 -24.36 -9.10
N ALA A 119 -5.57 -24.20 -8.13
CA ALA A 119 -5.00 -25.31 -7.36
C ALA A 119 -6.09 -26.11 -6.61
N VAL A 120 -7.02 -25.41 -5.95
CA VAL A 120 -8.18 -26.03 -5.30
C VAL A 120 -9.05 -26.79 -6.30
N SER A 121 -9.40 -26.19 -7.45
CA SER A 121 -10.22 -26.84 -8.49
C SER A 121 -9.59 -28.14 -9.04
N ILE A 122 -8.27 -28.21 -9.17
CA ILE A 122 -7.57 -29.43 -9.58
C ILE A 122 -7.67 -30.51 -8.50
N ALA A 123 -7.51 -30.16 -7.22
CA ALA A 123 -7.65 -31.10 -6.12
C ALA A 123 -9.09 -31.60 -5.92
N GLU A 124 -10.09 -30.73 -6.07
CA GLU A 124 -11.52 -31.08 -6.10
C GLU A 124 -11.81 -32.11 -7.21
N SER A 125 -11.26 -31.89 -8.41
CA SER A 125 -11.42 -32.81 -9.56
C SER A 125 -10.82 -34.20 -9.30
N VAL A 126 -9.75 -34.26 -8.49
CA VAL A 126 -9.02 -35.49 -8.11
C VAL A 126 -9.61 -36.17 -6.86
N LYS A 127 -10.52 -35.50 -6.15
CA LYS A 127 -11.21 -36.00 -4.94
C LYS A 127 -10.29 -36.43 -3.79
N SER A 128 -9.09 -35.83 -3.67
CA SER A 128 -8.20 -36.08 -2.54
C SER A 128 -8.57 -35.16 -1.37
N THR A 129 -9.18 -35.72 -0.33
CA THR A 129 -9.63 -34.99 0.87
C THR A 129 -8.47 -34.29 1.59
N THR A 130 -7.38 -35.01 1.88
CA THR A 130 -6.20 -34.45 2.56
C THR A 130 -5.58 -33.28 1.80
N HIS A 131 -5.32 -33.44 0.49
CA HIS A 131 -4.78 -32.35 -0.32
C HIS A 131 -5.76 -31.17 -0.43
N LEU A 132 -7.07 -31.43 -0.56
CA LEU A 132 -8.07 -30.39 -0.62
C LEU A 132 -8.07 -29.55 0.67
N ALA A 133 -8.05 -30.18 1.84
CA ALA A 133 -8.00 -29.50 3.12
C ALA A 133 -6.72 -28.67 3.32
N GLN A 134 -5.55 -29.15 2.88
CA GLN A 134 -4.31 -28.37 2.88
C GLN A 134 -4.42 -27.12 1.99
N LEU A 135 -4.90 -27.29 0.75
CA LEU A 135 -5.04 -26.20 -0.21
C LEU A 135 -6.11 -25.17 0.22
N GLN A 136 -7.21 -25.63 0.83
CA GLN A 136 -8.22 -24.75 1.43
C GLN A 136 -7.69 -24.02 2.66
N SER A 137 -6.90 -24.67 3.52
CA SER A 137 -6.25 -24.02 4.67
C SER A 137 -5.25 -22.96 4.23
N HIS A 138 -4.49 -23.24 3.16
CA HIS A 138 -3.58 -22.26 2.54
C HIS A 138 -4.35 -21.07 1.93
N ARG A 139 -5.43 -21.36 1.21
CA ARG A 139 -6.31 -20.34 0.62
C ARG A 139 -7.07 -19.51 1.68
N CYS A 140 -7.45 -20.12 2.80
CA CYS A 140 -7.99 -19.43 3.97
C CYS A 140 -7.03 -18.34 4.45
N ARG A 141 -5.75 -18.67 4.65
CA ARG A 141 -4.71 -17.70 5.05
C ARG A 141 -4.56 -16.54 4.05
N LEU A 142 -4.61 -16.81 2.74
CA LEU A 142 -4.63 -15.75 1.72
C LEU A 142 -5.87 -14.84 1.87
N MET A 143 -7.05 -15.41 2.10
CA MET A 143 -8.29 -14.64 2.31
C MET A 143 -8.26 -13.81 3.59
N VAL A 144 -7.67 -14.33 4.68
CA VAL A 144 -7.45 -13.60 5.95
C VAL A 144 -6.56 -12.37 5.74
N ILE A 145 -5.40 -12.55 5.09
CA ILE A 145 -4.47 -11.44 4.75
C ILE A 145 -5.15 -10.41 3.84
N ALA A 146 -6.00 -10.88 2.90
CA ALA A 146 -6.79 -10.04 2.02
C ALA A 146 -8.02 -9.36 2.66
N GLY A 147 -8.28 -9.58 3.96
CA GLY A 147 -9.44 -9.03 4.67
C GLY A 147 -10.80 -9.62 4.26
N ARG A 148 -10.83 -10.80 3.62
CA ARG A 148 -12.04 -11.46 3.10
C ARG A 148 -12.50 -12.57 4.05
N LEU A 149 -12.84 -12.19 5.28
CA LEU A 149 -13.09 -13.11 6.40
C LEU A 149 -14.17 -14.17 6.10
N GLU A 150 -15.33 -13.77 5.55
CA GLU A 150 -16.38 -14.71 5.10
C GLU A 150 -15.85 -15.76 4.11
N ARG A 151 -14.98 -15.37 3.18
CA ARG A 151 -14.39 -16.30 2.20
C ARG A 151 -13.34 -17.21 2.85
N ALA A 152 -12.65 -16.74 3.89
CA ALA A 152 -11.73 -17.54 4.69
C ALA A 152 -12.48 -18.61 5.48
N GLU A 153 -13.57 -18.24 6.17
CA GLU A 153 -14.43 -19.18 6.90
C GLU A 153 -15.02 -20.25 5.97
N LEU A 154 -15.51 -19.85 4.78
CA LEU A 154 -15.96 -20.80 3.76
C LEU A 154 -14.88 -21.78 3.29
N CYS A 155 -13.58 -21.43 3.35
CA CYS A 155 -12.50 -22.38 3.05
C CYS A 155 -12.33 -23.41 4.19
N LEU A 156 -12.44 -22.98 5.46
CA LEU A 156 -12.39 -23.89 6.61
C LEU A 156 -13.57 -24.85 6.63
N ILE A 157 -14.80 -24.36 6.42
CA ILE A 157 -16.02 -25.19 6.35
C ILE A 157 -15.90 -26.27 5.25
N ARG A 158 -15.30 -25.94 4.10
CA ARG A 158 -15.04 -26.89 2.99
C ARG A 158 -13.93 -27.90 3.27
N SER A 159 -13.14 -27.71 4.33
CA SER A 159 -12.01 -28.60 4.66
C SER A 159 -12.41 -29.80 5.51
N ASP A 160 -13.61 -29.77 6.12
CA ASP A 160 -14.17 -30.76 7.04
C ASP A 160 -13.20 -31.20 8.17
N GLU A 161 -13.26 -30.51 9.31
CA GLU A 161 -12.36 -30.74 10.45
C GLU A 161 -12.41 -32.18 10.98
N ASP A 162 -13.56 -32.84 10.89
CA ASP A 162 -13.80 -34.20 11.37
C ASP A 162 -13.35 -35.27 10.36
N GLY A 163 -13.17 -34.89 9.09
CA GLY A 163 -12.64 -35.73 8.02
C GLY A 163 -11.10 -35.81 7.95
N LEU A 164 -10.40 -35.12 8.85
CA LEU A 164 -8.94 -35.04 8.89
C LEU A 164 -8.33 -35.98 9.93
N GLU A 165 -7.25 -36.68 9.55
CA GLU A 165 -6.40 -37.44 10.47
C GLU A 165 -5.84 -36.52 11.56
N ASP A 166 -6.10 -36.86 12.83
CA ASP A 166 -5.68 -36.09 14.03
C ASP A 166 -4.17 -35.79 14.11
N LEU A 167 -3.37 -36.67 13.50
CA LEU A 167 -1.91 -36.61 13.48
C LEU A 167 -1.38 -36.39 12.06
N SER A 168 -1.76 -35.27 11.45
CA SER A 168 -1.36 -34.91 10.09
C SER A 168 -0.87 -33.47 9.98
N ILE A 169 0.00 -33.21 8.99
CA ILE A 169 0.40 -31.84 8.63
C ILE A 169 -0.83 -31.04 8.16
N ALA A 170 -1.81 -31.69 7.52
CA ALA A 170 -3.07 -31.07 7.13
C ALA A 170 -3.87 -30.53 8.32
N LYS A 171 -3.97 -31.28 9.42
CA LYS A 171 -4.60 -30.80 10.67
C LYS A 171 -3.85 -29.61 11.26
N VAL A 172 -2.51 -29.62 11.25
CA VAL A 172 -1.66 -28.48 11.68
C VAL A 172 -1.94 -27.24 10.84
N GLU A 173 -1.94 -27.36 9.51
CA GLU A 173 -2.20 -26.24 8.59
C GLU A 173 -3.61 -25.67 8.74
N TYR A 174 -4.60 -26.55 8.95
CA TYR A 174 -5.98 -26.17 9.26
C TYR A 174 -6.08 -25.40 10.59
N CYS A 175 -5.49 -25.90 11.68
CA CYS A 175 -5.48 -25.22 12.98
C CYS A 175 -4.79 -23.84 12.90
N VAL A 176 -3.70 -23.73 12.14
CA VAL A 176 -3.01 -22.44 11.89
C VAL A 176 -3.87 -21.47 11.07
N ALA A 177 -4.61 -21.96 10.07
CA ALA A 177 -5.52 -21.14 9.28
C ALA A 177 -6.73 -20.66 10.11
N LYS A 178 -7.32 -21.56 10.92
CA LYS A 178 -8.39 -21.28 11.88
C LYS A 178 -7.96 -20.21 12.90
N ALA A 179 -6.76 -20.34 13.47
CA ALA A 179 -6.21 -19.33 14.38
C ALA A 179 -5.99 -17.96 13.73
N ALA A 180 -5.45 -17.93 12.50
CA ALA A 180 -5.24 -16.69 11.75
C ALA A 180 -6.57 -15.95 11.46
N LEU A 181 -7.65 -16.68 11.17
CA LEU A 181 -8.99 -16.11 11.04
C LEU A 181 -9.47 -15.52 12.38
N ARG A 182 -9.42 -16.29 13.47
CA ARG A 182 -9.87 -15.84 14.80
C ARG A 182 -9.12 -14.60 15.32
N ILE A 183 -7.85 -14.39 14.92
CA ILE A 183 -7.13 -13.13 15.22
C ILE A 183 -7.80 -11.91 14.56
N LYS A 184 -8.25 -12.03 13.30
CA LYS A 184 -8.89 -10.91 12.57
C LYS A 184 -10.34 -10.66 13.02
N GLU A 185 -10.95 -11.64 13.66
CA GLU A 185 -12.27 -11.54 14.32
C GLU A 185 -12.14 -11.15 15.81
N GLU A 186 -10.95 -10.73 16.26
CA GLU A 186 -10.63 -10.32 17.64
C GLU A 186 -10.91 -11.40 18.71
N SER A 187 -11.15 -12.64 18.28
CA SER A 187 -11.43 -13.81 19.11
C SER A 187 -10.12 -14.47 19.56
N PHE A 188 -9.32 -13.71 20.31
CA PHE A 188 -7.93 -14.03 20.60
C PHE A 188 -7.72 -15.32 21.43
N ASP A 189 -8.61 -15.63 22.38
CA ASP A 189 -8.53 -16.87 23.16
C ASP A 189 -8.75 -18.13 22.29
N ASP A 190 -9.67 -18.07 21.32
CA ASP A 190 -9.91 -19.15 20.35
C ASP A 190 -8.72 -19.32 19.39
N ALA A 191 -8.11 -18.21 18.96
CA ALA A 191 -6.89 -18.24 18.17
C ALA A 191 -5.73 -18.93 18.92
N LEU A 192 -5.55 -18.58 20.20
CA LEU A 192 -4.54 -19.21 21.06
C LEU A 192 -4.84 -20.70 21.32
N HIS A 193 -6.12 -21.08 21.45
CA HIS A 193 -6.49 -22.49 21.56
C HIS A 193 -6.10 -23.28 20.29
N ALA A 194 -6.47 -22.76 19.11
CA ALA A 194 -6.14 -23.40 17.83
C ALA A 194 -4.61 -23.47 17.56
N TYR A 195 -3.84 -22.45 17.94
CA TYR A 195 -2.37 -22.54 17.86
C TYR A 195 -1.77 -23.55 18.85
N ARG A 196 -2.29 -23.66 20.09
CA ARG A 196 -1.83 -24.67 21.06
C ARG A 196 -2.12 -26.09 20.56
N GLN A 197 -3.29 -26.31 19.96
CA GLN A 197 -3.64 -27.57 19.29
C GLN A 197 -2.65 -27.91 18.16
N ALA A 198 -2.31 -26.94 17.30
CA ALA A 198 -1.31 -27.12 16.25
C ALA A 198 0.08 -27.48 16.81
N ALA A 199 0.48 -26.86 17.93
CA ALA A 199 1.76 -27.14 18.58
C ALA A 199 1.80 -28.57 19.17
N GLU A 200 0.73 -29.00 19.82
CA GLU A 200 0.60 -30.35 20.39
C GLU A 200 0.70 -31.43 19.30
N ILE A 201 0.01 -31.24 18.16
CA ILE A 201 0.09 -32.17 17.02
C ILE A 201 1.54 -32.27 16.51
N ILE A 202 2.27 -31.14 16.40
CA ILE A 202 3.67 -31.14 15.98
C ILE A 202 4.57 -31.88 16.98
N ASP A 203 4.39 -31.68 18.28
CA ASP A 203 5.19 -32.37 19.31
C ASP A 203 4.91 -33.88 19.32
N ARG A 204 3.66 -34.30 19.09
CA ARG A 204 3.29 -35.71 18.91
C ARG A 204 3.91 -36.31 17.65
N LEU A 205 3.83 -35.63 16.51
CA LEU A 205 4.48 -36.05 15.25
C LEU A 205 6.01 -36.22 15.38
N LYS A 206 6.67 -35.43 16.25
CA LYS A 206 8.09 -35.59 16.57
C LYS A 206 8.36 -36.75 17.54
N ALA A 207 7.44 -37.04 18.45
CA ALA A 207 7.57 -38.11 19.43
C ALA A 207 7.29 -39.51 18.83
N GLU A 208 6.34 -39.61 17.91
CA GLU A 208 5.88 -40.87 17.32
C GLU A 208 6.79 -41.37 16.17
N GLY A 209 7.62 -40.47 15.59
CA GLY A 209 8.59 -40.79 14.55
C GLY A 209 7.95 -41.02 13.16
N PRO A 210 8.74 -41.27 12.10
CA PRO A 210 8.17 -41.73 10.84
C PRO A 210 7.52 -43.10 11.06
N LEU A 211 6.23 -43.22 10.72
CA LEU A 211 5.51 -44.49 10.74
C LEU A 211 6.32 -45.56 10.00
N THR A 212 6.78 -46.57 10.73
CA THR A 212 7.49 -47.72 10.13
C THR A 212 6.55 -48.43 9.16
N GLU A 213 7.11 -49.02 8.10
CA GLU A 213 6.44 -49.64 6.94
C GLU A 213 5.49 -50.82 7.26
N SER A 214 5.16 -51.06 8.53
CA SER A 214 4.48 -52.24 9.05
C SER A 214 2.94 -52.17 9.10
N GLN A 215 2.31 -51.14 8.50
CA GLN A 215 0.84 -50.96 8.53
C GLN A 215 0.21 -50.65 7.15
N CYS A 216 0.87 -50.99 6.05
CA CYS A 216 0.26 -50.96 4.71
C CYS A 216 0.58 -52.24 3.92
N CYS A 217 -0.04 -53.35 4.33
CA CYS A 217 -0.42 -54.50 3.48
C CYS A 217 -1.15 -55.55 4.34
N PRO A 218 -2.42 -55.91 4.05
CA PRO A 218 -2.94 -57.22 4.39
C PRO A 218 -2.41 -58.25 3.36
N ASP A 219 -1.75 -59.29 3.86
CA ASP A 219 -1.29 -60.52 3.17
C ASP A 219 -1.07 -60.48 1.64
N VAL A 220 0.19 -60.27 1.23
CA VAL A 220 0.74 -60.80 -0.02
C VAL A 220 2.11 -61.42 0.29
N ASP A 221 2.33 -62.67 -0.15
CA ASP A 221 3.52 -63.47 0.20
C ASP A 221 4.84 -62.77 -0.14
N ALA A 222 5.75 -62.73 0.85
CA ALA A 222 7.00 -61.97 0.81
C ALA A 222 8.04 -62.49 -0.22
N ASP A 223 7.86 -63.69 -0.78
CA ASP A 223 8.84 -64.33 -1.66
C ASP A 223 8.82 -63.80 -3.11
N GLN A 224 7.76 -63.10 -3.55
CA GLN A 224 7.70 -62.56 -4.93
C GLN A 224 8.36 -61.17 -5.11
N PHE A 225 8.61 -60.42 -4.03
CA PHE A 225 9.10 -59.04 -4.16
C PHE A 225 10.61 -58.94 -4.48
N VAL A 226 11.40 -59.97 -4.15
CA VAL A 226 12.86 -59.99 -4.34
C VAL A 226 13.27 -60.22 -5.81
N GLU A 227 12.41 -60.86 -6.61
CA GLU A 227 12.73 -61.21 -8.01
C GLU A 227 12.52 -60.05 -9.00
N ILE A 228 11.76 -59.02 -8.62
CA ILE A 228 11.48 -57.84 -9.47
C ILE A 228 12.59 -56.79 -9.30
N GLN A 229 13.06 -56.54 -8.08
CA GLN A 229 14.08 -55.52 -7.81
C GLN A 229 15.46 -55.88 -8.39
N SER A 230 15.76 -57.18 -8.54
CA SER A 230 17.02 -57.68 -9.11
C SER A 230 17.06 -57.65 -10.66
N ARG A 231 15.92 -57.52 -11.34
CA ARG A 231 15.85 -57.42 -12.82
C ARG A 231 15.93 -55.99 -13.37
N ALA A 232 15.70 -54.96 -12.55
CA ALA A 232 15.73 -53.57 -12.99
C ALA A 232 17.14 -52.93 -13.09
N LEU A 233 18.20 -53.65 -12.69
CA LEU A 233 19.56 -53.11 -12.56
C LEU A 233 20.60 -53.71 -13.54
N CYS A 234 20.20 -54.59 -14.46
CA CYS A 234 21.09 -55.23 -15.42
C CYS A 234 20.48 -55.40 -16.82
N THR A 235 20.37 -54.30 -17.59
CA THR A 235 20.41 -54.32 -19.07
C THR A 235 20.71 -52.92 -19.60
N GLY A 236 21.96 -52.69 -19.96
CA GLY A 236 22.44 -51.48 -20.63
C GLY A 236 23.68 -51.84 -21.44
N GLU A 237 23.46 -52.46 -22.60
CA GLU A 237 24.55 -52.82 -23.50
C GLU A 237 25.24 -51.55 -24.02
N ALA A 238 26.55 -51.45 -23.80
CA ALA A 238 27.34 -50.35 -24.33
C ALA A 238 27.50 -50.52 -25.85
N THR A 239 26.97 -49.57 -26.63
CA THR A 239 27.30 -49.43 -28.04
C THR A 239 28.34 -48.32 -28.19
N GLU A 240 29.60 -48.70 -28.43
CA GLU A 240 30.65 -47.76 -28.77
C GLU A 240 30.41 -47.14 -30.15
N VAL A 241 30.60 -45.83 -30.28
CA VAL A 241 30.79 -45.18 -31.59
C VAL A 241 32.04 -44.29 -31.51
N HIS A 242 32.98 -44.55 -32.40
CA HIS A 242 34.30 -43.91 -32.42
C HIS A 242 34.24 -42.40 -32.72
N ALA A 243 35.10 -41.63 -32.05
CA ALA A 243 35.56 -40.33 -32.52
C ALA A 243 37.06 -40.44 -32.87
N THR A 244 37.44 -39.95 -34.05
CA THR A 244 38.76 -40.13 -34.66
C THR A 244 39.67 -38.90 -34.51
N ASP A 245 40.93 -39.19 -34.17
CA ASP A 245 42.21 -38.49 -34.41
C ASP A 245 42.33 -36.96 -34.65
N GLY A 246 43.35 -36.39 -33.98
CA GLY A 246 44.09 -35.18 -34.40
C GLY A 246 43.74 -33.92 -33.58
N VAL A 247 44.69 -33.07 -33.15
CA VAL A 247 46.11 -32.88 -33.53
C VAL A 247 46.93 -32.28 -32.35
N ALA A 248 48.14 -32.83 -32.14
CA ALA A 248 49.41 -32.23 -31.61
C ALA A 248 49.44 -31.06 -30.58
N ALA A 249 50.44 -30.90 -29.69
CA ALA A 249 51.59 -31.74 -29.29
C ALA A 249 52.36 -31.16 -28.06
N ARG A 250 53.05 -32.05 -27.32
CA ARG A 250 54.30 -31.82 -26.51
C ARG A 250 54.22 -30.82 -25.32
N ARG A 251 54.91 -31.01 -24.18
CA ARG A 251 56.08 -31.87 -23.83
C ARG A 251 56.26 -31.97 -22.28
N ARG A 252 56.70 -33.13 -21.77
CA ARG A 252 57.76 -33.37 -20.72
C ARG A 252 57.82 -32.50 -19.43
N ARG A 253 58.20 -32.99 -18.23
CA ARG A 253 58.59 -34.32 -17.69
C ARG A 253 58.80 -34.20 -16.15
N GLN A 254 58.65 -35.29 -15.41
CA GLN A 254 59.35 -35.62 -14.13
C GLN A 254 59.10 -34.81 -12.82
N GLN A 255 58.83 -35.58 -11.75
CA GLN A 255 58.97 -35.26 -10.30
C GLN A 255 60.48 -35.30 -9.89
N PRO A 256 60.90 -35.31 -8.60
CA PRO A 256 60.24 -34.97 -7.31
C PRO A 256 61.12 -34.06 -6.37
N ALA A 257 60.62 -33.72 -5.16
CA ALA A 257 61.28 -33.89 -3.84
C ALA A 257 61.02 -32.78 -2.77
N THR A 258 60.34 -33.19 -1.68
CA THR A 258 60.73 -33.09 -0.24
C THR A 258 62.05 -32.39 0.14
N SER A 259 62.27 -31.77 1.31
CA SER A 259 61.55 -31.64 2.61
C SER A 259 62.34 -30.71 3.58
N THR A 260 61.85 -30.46 4.81
CA THR A 260 62.53 -30.47 6.15
C THR A 260 61.70 -29.64 7.16
N LYS A 261 61.69 -29.80 8.50
CA LYS A 261 62.35 -30.68 9.51
C LYS A 261 61.43 -30.72 10.78
N ALA A 262 61.17 -31.89 11.39
CA ALA A 262 61.72 -32.38 12.69
C ALA A 262 61.20 -31.67 13.98
N LYS A 263 61.06 -32.30 15.17
CA LYS A 263 61.70 -33.51 15.74
C LYS A 263 60.90 -34.13 16.93
N ALA A 264 61.13 -35.41 17.24
CA ALA A 264 60.55 -36.19 18.37
C ALA A 264 61.51 -36.26 19.61
N PRO A 265 61.40 -37.14 20.65
CA PRO A 265 61.11 -38.61 20.68
C PRO A 265 59.88 -38.95 21.58
N SER A 266 59.59 -40.13 22.17
CA SER A 266 60.31 -41.41 22.38
C SER A 266 59.43 -42.69 22.27
N LYS A 267 59.40 -43.61 23.28
CA LYS A 267 58.88 -45.00 23.18
C LYS A 267 58.44 -45.63 24.52
N GLY A 268 57.53 -46.62 24.44
CA GLY A 268 57.30 -47.69 25.45
C GLY A 268 56.33 -48.78 24.94
N ARG A 269 56.59 -50.08 25.20
CA ARG A 269 55.83 -51.24 24.67
C ARG A 269 55.77 -52.39 25.69
N ALA A 270 54.56 -52.88 26.07
CA ALA A 270 54.24 -54.31 26.38
C ALA A 270 52.81 -54.56 26.95
N VAL A 271 51.96 -55.25 26.17
CA VAL A 271 51.15 -56.49 26.44
C VAL A 271 51.11 -57.06 27.89
N PRO A 272 50.06 -57.79 28.39
CA PRO A 272 48.58 -57.78 28.20
C PRO A 272 47.75 -57.84 29.53
N LYS A 273 46.39 -57.77 29.47
CA LYS A 273 45.48 -58.72 30.17
C LYS A 273 43.98 -58.54 29.83
N LYS A 274 43.24 -59.66 29.80
CA LYS A 274 41.76 -59.73 29.87
C LYS A 274 41.31 -59.35 31.30
N THR A 275 40.18 -58.70 31.59
CA THR A 275 38.80 -59.24 31.53
C THR A 275 37.74 -58.16 31.86
N ALA A 276 36.46 -58.45 31.56
CA ALA A 276 35.24 -57.95 32.19
C ALA A 276 34.74 -56.49 31.96
N ARG A 277 33.79 -56.38 31.02
CA ARG A 277 32.45 -55.75 31.15
C ARG A 277 32.36 -54.38 31.87
N ALA A 278 32.30 -53.31 31.07
CA ALA A 278 31.69 -52.02 31.46
C ALA A 278 30.72 -51.58 30.35
N SER A 279 29.61 -50.95 30.72
CA SER A 279 28.51 -50.57 29.81
C SER A 279 28.85 -49.34 28.97
N SER A 280 29.01 -49.53 27.66
CA SER A 280 29.03 -48.42 26.70
C SER A 280 27.60 -47.89 26.51
N ARG A 281 27.27 -46.86 27.28
CA ARG A 281 26.13 -45.95 27.04
C ARG A 281 26.14 -45.53 25.55
N PRO A 282 25.06 -45.72 24.78
CA PRO A 282 25.07 -45.34 23.37
C PRO A 282 25.29 -43.84 23.23
N ALA A 283 26.10 -43.45 22.23
CA ALA A 283 26.30 -42.05 21.90
C ALA A 283 24.96 -41.42 21.49
N LYS A 284 24.71 -40.17 21.90
CA LYS A 284 23.55 -39.42 21.40
C LYS A 284 23.65 -39.30 19.87
N PRO A 285 22.58 -39.57 19.10
CA PRO A 285 22.57 -39.30 17.67
C PRO A 285 22.68 -37.78 17.40
N PRO A 286 23.15 -37.37 16.21
CA PRO A 286 23.23 -35.96 15.84
C PRO A 286 21.83 -35.35 15.72
N ALA A 287 21.68 -34.10 16.21
CA ALA A 287 20.39 -33.41 16.25
C ALA A 287 20.01 -32.81 14.89
N SER A 288 19.29 -33.58 14.05
CA SER A 288 18.53 -33.06 12.89
C SER A 288 17.63 -34.14 12.27
N GLN A 289 16.51 -34.51 12.91
CA GLN A 289 15.56 -35.48 12.33
C GLN A 289 14.26 -34.86 11.78
N HIS A 290 13.89 -33.62 12.12
CA HIS A 290 12.58 -33.04 11.74
C HIS A 290 12.62 -31.57 11.29
N TYR A 291 13.57 -31.17 10.43
CA TYR A 291 13.76 -29.76 9.99
C TYR A 291 12.46 -29.01 9.63
N LEU A 292 11.54 -29.65 8.89
CA LEU A 292 10.27 -29.04 8.50
C LEU A 292 9.35 -28.79 9.71
N LEU A 293 9.18 -29.77 10.59
CA LEU A 293 8.37 -29.63 11.82
C LEU A 293 9.04 -28.67 12.83
N ASP A 294 10.37 -28.63 12.86
CA ASP A 294 11.14 -27.64 13.65
C ASP A 294 10.95 -26.21 13.11
N LYS A 295 10.84 -26.04 11.78
CA LYS A 295 10.51 -24.76 11.15
C LYS A 295 9.07 -24.33 11.47
N ILE A 296 8.09 -25.21 11.25
CA ILE A 296 6.67 -24.90 11.48
C ILE A 296 6.43 -24.57 12.96
N GLN A 297 6.97 -25.35 13.90
CA GLN A 297 6.85 -25.05 15.33
C GLN A 297 7.49 -23.71 15.70
N ALA A 298 8.63 -23.36 15.10
CA ALA A 298 9.30 -22.10 15.36
C ALA A 298 8.53 -20.89 14.80
N GLU A 299 7.89 -21.02 13.65
CA GLU A 299 6.98 -20.00 13.10
C GLU A 299 5.72 -19.86 13.97
N LEU A 300 5.11 -20.98 14.36
CA LEU A 300 3.93 -21.04 15.24
C LEU A 300 4.17 -20.35 16.60
N LEU A 301 5.32 -20.58 17.23
CA LEU A 301 5.68 -19.93 18.51
C LEU A 301 5.72 -18.40 18.43
N VAL A 302 6.03 -17.82 17.26
CA VAL A 302 5.99 -16.36 17.07
C VAL A 302 4.55 -15.88 16.94
N GLU A 303 3.70 -16.57 16.18
CA GLU A 303 2.28 -16.21 16.05
C GLU A 303 1.55 -16.34 17.41
N CYS A 304 1.85 -17.39 18.19
CA CYS A 304 1.39 -17.51 19.58
C CYS A 304 1.77 -16.29 20.41
N GLY A 305 3.05 -15.90 20.40
CA GLY A 305 3.53 -14.74 21.17
C GLY A 305 2.91 -13.42 20.73
N ILE A 306 2.59 -13.27 19.44
CA ILE A 306 1.88 -12.10 18.90
C ILE A 306 0.42 -12.08 19.39
N ALA A 307 -0.24 -13.24 19.46
CA ALA A 307 -1.61 -13.37 19.97
C ALA A 307 -1.68 -13.21 21.50
N ASP A 308 -0.77 -13.82 22.27
CA ASP A 308 -0.73 -13.70 23.74
C ASP A 308 -0.58 -12.22 24.18
N LEU A 309 0.18 -11.41 23.41
CA LEU A 309 0.32 -9.96 23.65
C LEU A 309 -0.98 -9.15 23.49
N ARG A 310 -1.98 -9.67 22.76
CA ARG A 310 -3.30 -9.04 22.57
C ARG A 310 -4.29 -9.40 23.68
N VAL A 311 -4.09 -10.51 24.40
CA VAL A 311 -4.97 -10.98 25.51
C VAL A 311 -4.58 -10.38 26.87
N ASP A 312 -3.60 -9.47 26.88
CA ASP A 312 -3.14 -8.71 28.05
C ASP A 312 -2.62 -9.54 29.25
N ARG A 313 -2.43 -10.85 29.06
CA ARG A 313 -1.79 -11.74 30.04
C ARG A 313 -0.30 -11.40 30.16
N ASP A 314 0.32 -11.71 31.31
CA ASP A 314 1.73 -11.42 31.61
C ASP A 314 2.70 -12.11 30.64
N ALA A 315 2.97 -11.45 29.51
CA ALA A 315 3.82 -11.91 28.41
C ALA A 315 5.34 -11.85 28.71
N ASP A 316 5.74 -11.85 29.99
CA ASP A 316 7.15 -11.98 30.39
C ASP A 316 7.73 -13.36 30.02
N ALA A 317 6.87 -14.33 29.71
CA ALA A 317 7.24 -15.63 29.16
C ALA A 317 7.45 -15.60 27.63
N THR A 318 8.28 -14.69 27.09
CA THR A 318 8.91 -15.00 25.79
C THR A 318 9.72 -16.27 25.94
N PRO A 319 9.53 -17.30 25.08
CA PRO A 319 10.38 -18.46 25.12
C PRO A 319 11.82 -18.03 24.80
N ASN A 320 12.71 -18.07 25.79
CA ASN A 320 14.15 -17.81 25.64
C ASN A 320 14.86 -18.74 24.62
N SER A 321 14.10 -19.65 24.01
CA SER A 321 14.51 -20.63 23.01
C SER A 321 13.80 -20.45 21.64
N ILE A 322 13.43 -19.23 21.23
CA ILE A 322 13.04 -18.97 19.81
C ILE A 322 14.21 -19.36 18.91
N SER A 323 14.00 -20.44 18.15
CA SER A 323 15.00 -21.11 17.32
C SER A 323 15.57 -20.20 16.22
N SER A 324 16.82 -20.46 15.83
CA SER A 324 17.46 -19.85 14.65
C SER A 324 16.79 -20.18 13.30
N LEU A 325 15.75 -21.02 13.30
CA LEU A 325 14.96 -21.41 12.13
C LEU A 325 13.88 -20.38 11.75
N VAL A 326 13.50 -19.47 12.65
CA VAL A 326 12.50 -18.42 12.37
C VAL A 326 13.07 -17.39 11.39
N PRO A 327 12.31 -16.91 10.39
CA PRO A 327 12.65 -15.72 9.64
C PRO A 327 12.96 -14.53 10.57
N ALA A 328 14.16 -13.95 10.45
CA ALA A 328 14.63 -12.91 11.38
C ALA A 328 13.71 -11.67 11.44
N VAL A 329 12.93 -11.43 10.39
CA VAL A 329 11.88 -10.39 10.29
C VAL A 329 10.78 -10.60 11.36
N ARG A 330 10.06 -11.72 11.32
CA ARG A 330 8.93 -11.98 12.23
C ARG A 330 9.31 -11.98 13.71
N LYS A 331 10.50 -12.52 14.03
CA LYS A 331 11.01 -12.44 15.41
C LYS A 331 11.17 -11.00 15.89
N ARG A 332 11.67 -10.10 15.04
CA ARG A 332 11.82 -8.67 15.36
C ARG A 332 10.49 -7.96 15.49
N HIS A 333 9.47 -8.34 14.73
CA HIS A 333 8.12 -7.79 14.90
C HIS A 333 7.56 -8.13 16.29
N LEU A 334 7.78 -9.36 16.77
CA LEU A 334 7.44 -9.77 18.14
C LEU A 334 8.29 -9.00 19.18
N ASP A 335 9.62 -8.97 19.03
CA ASP A 335 10.52 -8.22 19.92
C ASP A 335 10.16 -6.72 20.00
N TYR A 336 9.77 -6.11 18.88
CA TYR A 336 9.24 -4.75 18.79
C TYR A 336 7.93 -4.59 19.57
N ARG A 337 6.92 -5.45 19.34
CA ARG A 337 5.63 -5.37 20.05
C ARG A 337 5.81 -5.49 21.58
N ILE A 338 6.73 -6.33 22.04
CA ILE A 338 7.09 -6.47 23.47
C ILE A 338 7.72 -5.19 24.02
N VAL A 339 8.67 -4.58 23.29
CA VAL A 339 9.31 -3.33 23.74
C VAL A 339 8.31 -2.18 23.72
N MET A 340 7.46 -2.06 22.71
CA MET A 340 6.42 -1.02 22.67
C MET A 340 5.40 -1.18 23.79
N ARG A 341 4.98 -2.40 24.15
CA ARG A 341 4.15 -2.63 25.34
C ARG A 341 4.80 -2.06 26.61
N LYS A 342 6.12 -2.22 26.75
CA LYS A 342 6.90 -1.65 27.87
C LYS A 342 7.04 -0.12 27.79
N VAL A 343 7.15 0.45 26.59
CA VAL A 343 7.08 1.91 26.36
C VAL A 343 5.72 2.46 26.77
N THR A 344 4.61 1.87 26.31
CA THR A 344 3.24 2.27 26.67
C THR A 344 3.04 2.22 28.18
N GLN A 345 3.43 1.13 28.84
CA GLN A 345 3.35 1.01 30.30
C GLN A 345 4.18 2.09 31.02
N ALA A 346 5.40 2.38 30.56
CA ALA A 346 6.25 3.42 31.14
C ALA A 346 5.62 4.83 30.96
N LEU A 347 5.17 5.17 29.76
CA LEU A 347 4.51 6.45 29.44
C LEU A 347 3.23 6.65 30.28
N MET A 348 2.36 5.64 30.36
CA MET A 348 1.13 5.71 31.15
C MET A 348 1.41 5.82 32.66
N SER A 349 2.55 5.29 33.14
CA SER A 349 2.96 5.39 34.54
C SER A 349 3.60 6.73 34.92
N ASP A 350 4.09 7.50 33.95
CA ASP A 350 4.69 8.81 34.19
C ASP A 350 3.67 9.94 34.00
N VAL A 351 3.44 10.71 35.06
CA VAL A 351 2.52 11.86 35.08
C VAL A 351 2.91 12.94 34.06
N SER A 352 4.15 12.96 33.58
CA SER A 352 4.65 13.91 32.58
C SER A 352 4.29 13.53 31.14
N TYR A 353 4.03 12.25 30.87
CA TYR A 353 3.89 11.70 29.52
C TYR A 353 2.63 10.84 29.30
N ASN A 354 1.77 10.69 30.31
CA ASN A 354 0.55 9.89 30.22
C ASN A 354 -0.42 10.34 29.10
N SER A 355 -0.43 11.63 28.75
CA SER A 355 -1.18 12.18 27.61
C SER A 355 -0.49 12.03 26.25
N LEU A 356 0.81 11.74 26.18
CA LEU A 356 1.60 11.74 24.94
C LEU A 356 1.06 10.78 23.86
N LEU A 357 0.46 9.67 24.29
CA LEU A 357 -0.17 8.71 23.38
C LEU A 357 -1.44 9.27 22.73
N GLU A 358 -2.18 10.15 23.40
CA GLU A 358 -3.38 10.82 22.89
C GLU A 358 -3.07 12.17 22.21
N SER A 359 -1.92 12.78 22.48
CA SER A 359 -1.50 14.08 21.92
C SER A 359 -1.03 14.02 20.46
N THR A 360 -1.31 15.10 19.72
CA THR A 360 -0.71 15.34 18.39
C THR A 360 0.79 15.62 18.53
N ILE A 361 1.60 15.06 17.62
CA ILE A 361 3.06 15.26 17.58
C ILE A 361 3.48 15.70 16.18
N ALA A 362 4.41 16.65 16.10
CA ALA A 362 5.04 17.07 14.85
C ALA A 362 6.56 16.81 14.84
N PHE A 363 7.12 16.53 13.66
CA PHE A 363 8.56 16.39 13.45
C PHE A 363 8.99 16.98 12.09
N PRO A 364 9.98 17.90 12.03
CA PRO A 364 10.55 18.64 13.16
C PRO A 364 9.54 19.66 13.73
N ALA A 365 9.63 19.92 15.03
CA ALA A 365 8.76 20.89 15.71
C ALA A 365 9.49 21.95 16.55
N LEU A 366 10.67 21.61 17.07
CA LEU A 366 11.50 22.49 17.88
C LEU A 366 12.86 22.66 17.22
N LEU A 367 13.35 23.89 17.17
CA LEU A 367 14.69 24.21 16.67
C LEU A 367 15.75 23.66 17.63
N GLY A 368 16.80 23.06 17.07
CA GLY A 368 17.94 22.59 17.83
C GLY A 368 18.63 23.75 18.57
N THR A 369 18.98 23.52 19.83
CA THR A 369 19.70 24.49 20.69
C THR A 369 21.19 24.59 20.33
N GLU A 370 21.49 24.91 19.07
CA GLU A 370 22.83 25.32 18.62
C GLU A 370 22.83 26.80 18.21
N SER A 371 23.98 27.46 18.37
CA SER A 371 24.13 28.90 18.14
C SER A 371 23.93 29.24 16.65
N PRO A 372 23.30 30.38 16.29
CA PRO A 372 23.11 30.74 14.88
C PRO A 372 24.47 30.95 14.19
N VAL A 373 24.81 30.04 13.29
CA VAL A 373 25.86 30.28 12.29
C VAL A 373 25.27 31.28 11.28
N PRO A 374 25.94 32.41 11.00
CA PRO A 374 25.34 33.49 10.21
C PRO A 374 25.02 33.05 8.78
N SER A 375 23.82 33.41 8.33
CA SER A 375 23.19 33.02 7.07
C SER A 375 23.85 33.64 5.82
N THR A 376 25.04 33.17 5.45
CA THR A 376 25.66 33.47 4.14
C THR A 376 26.46 32.30 3.57
N SER A 377 25.79 31.31 2.97
CA SER A 377 26.28 30.59 1.78
C SER A 377 25.29 29.54 1.27
N LYS A 378 25.33 29.29 -0.04
CA LYS A 378 24.56 28.23 -0.70
C LYS A 378 25.12 26.85 -0.33
N GLY A 379 24.24 25.89 -0.03
CA GLY A 379 24.47 24.45 -0.12
C GLY A 379 25.75 23.88 0.51
N SER A 380 25.69 23.47 1.78
CA SER A 380 26.68 22.57 2.40
C SER A 380 25.99 21.70 3.45
N LEU A 381 25.69 20.43 3.12
CA LEU A 381 26.54 19.27 3.44
C LEU A 381 26.83 19.11 4.93
N VAL A 382 25.92 18.42 5.63
CA VAL A 382 26.25 17.70 6.88
C VAL A 382 26.71 16.29 6.50
N ARG A 383 27.93 15.91 6.89
CA ARG A 383 28.52 14.61 6.58
C ARG A 383 27.81 13.48 7.34
N VAL A 384 27.24 12.52 6.62
CA VAL A 384 26.92 11.20 7.17
C VAL A 384 28.23 10.45 7.45
N SER A 385 28.57 10.23 8.72
CA SER A 385 29.73 9.45 9.12
C SER A 385 29.41 7.95 9.11
N HIS A 386 29.93 7.23 8.11
CA HIS A 386 29.78 5.77 8.03
C HIS A 386 30.68 5.02 9.04
N ALA A 387 30.11 3.97 9.62
CA ALA A 387 30.74 2.81 10.27
C ALA A 387 31.66 3.03 11.51
N PRO A 388 31.25 2.58 12.71
CA PRO A 388 32.18 2.36 13.81
C PRO A 388 32.95 1.05 13.58
N THR A 389 34.23 1.14 13.18
CA THR A 389 35.12 -0.02 13.19
C THR A 389 35.36 -0.49 14.64
N GLU A 390 35.06 -1.75 14.94
CA GLU A 390 35.35 -2.34 16.25
C GLU A 390 36.84 -2.24 16.60
N LYS A 391 37.16 -1.44 17.62
CA LYS A 391 38.42 -1.57 18.37
C LYS A 391 38.09 -1.78 19.85
N ARG A 392 38.06 -3.06 20.25
CA ARG A 392 38.01 -3.49 21.65
C ARG A 392 39.08 -2.77 22.46
N ARG A 393 38.67 -1.85 23.35
CA ARG A 393 39.52 -1.27 24.39
C ARG A 393 39.12 -1.89 25.73
N ALA A 394 40.09 -2.33 26.51
CA ALA A 394 39.85 -3.18 27.68
C ALA A 394 39.06 -2.46 28.78
N VAL A 395 38.08 -3.15 29.36
CA VAL A 395 37.27 -2.64 30.47
C VAL A 395 38.06 -2.68 31.78
N SER A 396 38.47 -1.52 32.28
CA SER A 396 38.86 -1.36 33.69
C SER A 396 37.60 -1.38 34.57
N LYS A 397 37.55 -2.28 35.54
CA LYS A 397 36.42 -2.37 36.49
C LYS A 397 36.33 -1.11 37.35
N THR A 398 35.29 -0.32 37.17
CA THR A 398 34.82 0.65 38.17
C THR A 398 33.34 0.42 38.47
N THR A 399 33.11 0.24 39.76
CA THR A 399 31.84 0.18 40.52
C THR A 399 30.59 0.78 39.86
N ALA A 400 29.47 0.07 40.05
CA ALA A 400 28.14 0.44 39.59
C ALA A 400 27.79 1.92 39.88
N ARG A 401 27.26 2.60 38.86
CA ARG A 401 26.61 3.91 38.99
C ARG A 401 25.12 3.76 38.74
N LYS A 402 24.38 4.69 39.37
CA LYS A 402 22.93 4.75 39.57
C LYS A 402 22.09 4.45 38.31
N CYS A 403 20.87 3.95 38.56
CA CYS A 403 19.77 3.93 37.61
C CYS A 403 19.61 5.32 36.93
N GLY A 404 19.36 5.32 35.62
CA GLY A 404 19.08 6.52 34.85
C GLY A 404 17.70 7.12 35.17
N SER A 405 17.43 8.33 34.68
CA SER A 405 16.09 8.94 34.82
C SER A 405 15.03 8.11 34.08
N THR A 406 13.74 8.35 34.34
CA THR A 406 12.65 7.71 33.59
C THR A 406 12.76 8.03 32.10
N ASP A 407 13.14 9.27 31.76
CA ASP A 407 13.36 9.72 30.37
C ASP A 407 14.44 8.88 29.67
N GLU A 408 15.61 8.68 30.31
CA GLU A 408 16.70 7.86 29.76
C GLU A 408 16.27 6.39 29.53
N GLN A 409 15.32 5.89 30.31
CA GLN A 409 14.78 4.53 30.15
C GLN A 409 13.77 4.46 28.99
N ILE A 410 12.89 5.45 28.86
CA ILE A 410 11.91 5.53 27.75
C ILE A 410 12.64 5.74 26.42
N ASP A 411 13.61 6.66 26.35
CA ASP A 411 14.49 6.87 25.18
C ASP A 411 15.18 5.56 24.77
N ALA A 412 15.79 4.84 25.71
CA ALA A 412 16.49 3.59 25.42
C ALA A 412 15.55 2.48 24.91
N LEU A 413 14.30 2.44 25.39
CA LEU A 413 13.28 1.52 24.89
C LEU A 413 12.81 1.90 23.49
N LEU A 414 12.52 3.18 23.22
CA LEU A 414 12.10 3.68 21.91
C LEU A 414 13.18 3.50 20.84
N LEU A 415 14.44 3.81 21.17
CA LEU A 415 15.59 3.53 20.29
C LEU A 415 15.71 2.05 19.98
N ARG A 416 15.56 1.17 20.99
CA ARG A 416 15.59 -0.28 20.79
C ARG A 416 14.42 -0.80 19.95
N ALA A 417 13.23 -0.22 20.10
CA ALA A 417 12.07 -0.54 19.25
C ALA A 417 12.37 -0.19 17.78
N ARG A 418 12.93 1.00 17.54
CA ARG A 418 13.35 1.47 16.20
C ARG A 418 14.46 0.59 15.61
N ASP A 419 15.46 0.19 16.39
CA ASP A 419 16.55 -0.70 15.96
C ASP A 419 16.08 -2.12 15.55
N TYR A 420 14.93 -2.59 16.04
CA TYR A 420 14.34 -3.85 15.57
C TYR A 420 13.74 -3.75 14.16
N LEU A 421 13.34 -2.56 13.72
CA LEU A 421 12.67 -2.33 12.44
C LEU A 421 13.65 -1.78 11.37
N ILE A 422 14.53 -0.85 11.75
CA ILE A 422 15.54 -0.26 10.86
C ILE A 422 16.69 -1.23 10.65
N MET A 423 16.58 -2.04 9.59
CA MET A 423 17.69 -2.88 9.12
C MET A 423 18.48 -2.21 7.99
N PRO A 424 19.78 -1.94 8.18
CA PRO A 424 20.63 -1.46 7.10
C PRO A 424 20.91 -2.57 6.08
N GLY A 425 20.59 -2.32 4.82
CA GLY A 425 21.13 -3.06 3.68
C GLY A 425 20.12 -3.83 2.83
N ILE A 426 20.46 -3.95 1.55
CA ILE A 426 19.62 -4.46 0.46
C ILE A 426 19.18 -5.92 0.68
N ALA A 427 20.05 -6.72 1.31
CA ALA A 427 19.75 -8.11 1.68
C ALA A 427 18.55 -8.26 2.65
N SER A 428 18.10 -7.15 3.27
CA SER A 428 16.91 -7.13 4.13
C SER A 428 15.61 -6.78 3.39
N LEU A 429 15.67 -6.28 2.14
CA LEU A 429 14.47 -6.07 1.30
C LEU A 429 14.10 -7.35 0.53
N ALA A 430 15.10 -8.13 0.11
CA ALA A 430 14.90 -9.37 -0.66
C ALA A 430 14.18 -10.52 0.08
N VAL A 431 13.77 -10.32 1.33
CA VAL A 431 13.16 -11.34 2.21
C VAL A 431 11.87 -10.83 2.89
N ARG A 432 11.43 -9.60 2.57
CA ARG A 432 10.20 -9.01 3.14
C ARG A 432 9.10 -8.95 2.08
N SER A 433 7.89 -9.31 2.48
CA SER A 433 6.69 -9.00 1.72
C SER A 433 6.37 -7.50 1.77
N ILE A 434 5.58 -7.03 0.79
CA ILE A 434 5.08 -5.64 0.79
C ILE A 434 4.23 -5.33 2.04
N ALA A 435 3.43 -6.29 2.50
CA ALA A 435 2.65 -6.18 3.74
C ALA A 435 3.56 -5.95 4.98
N GLU A 436 4.62 -6.75 5.13
CA GLU A 436 5.59 -6.60 6.23
C GLU A 436 6.32 -5.25 6.15
N LEU A 437 6.59 -4.71 4.95
CA LEU A 437 7.20 -3.39 4.78
C LEU A 437 6.28 -2.25 5.23
N HIS A 438 4.98 -2.30 4.95
CA HIS A 438 4.00 -1.31 5.44
C HIS A 438 3.90 -1.33 6.97
N PHE A 439 3.84 -2.54 7.56
CA PHE A 439 3.84 -2.70 9.02
C PHE A 439 5.12 -2.10 9.63
N GLU A 440 6.31 -2.49 9.14
CA GLU A 440 7.58 -1.98 9.68
C GLU A 440 7.74 -0.46 9.53
N SER A 441 7.28 0.12 8.41
CA SER A 441 7.28 1.57 8.17
C SER A 441 6.46 2.32 9.22
N THR A 442 5.19 1.95 9.37
CA THR A 442 4.25 2.63 10.27
C THR A 442 4.60 2.43 11.74
N ALA A 443 5.03 1.21 12.11
CA ALA A 443 5.57 0.90 13.42
C ALA A 443 6.84 1.70 13.76
N CYS A 444 7.77 1.82 12.81
CA CYS A 444 8.98 2.63 12.98
C CYS A 444 8.65 4.10 13.14
N LEU A 445 7.66 4.61 12.40
CA LEU A 445 7.22 5.99 12.51
C LEU A 445 6.55 6.27 13.85
N GLY A 446 5.71 5.38 14.38
CA GLY A 446 5.12 5.53 15.71
C GLY A 446 6.16 5.65 16.82
N ALA A 447 7.14 4.73 16.86
CA ALA A 447 8.26 4.83 17.81
C ALA A 447 9.10 6.10 17.60
N THR A 448 9.28 6.54 16.35
CA THR A 448 10.04 7.74 16.00
C THR A 448 9.34 9.03 16.42
N MET A 449 8.02 9.14 16.25
CA MET A 449 7.26 10.32 16.63
C MET A 449 7.24 10.48 18.16
N LEU A 450 7.02 9.40 18.91
CA LEU A 450 7.13 9.41 20.38
C LEU A 450 8.54 9.82 20.83
N LEU A 451 9.59 9.28 20.21
CA LEU A 451 10.98 9.65 20.50
C LEU A 451 11.25 11.13 20.17
N SER A 452 10.65 11.68 19.12
CA SER A 452 10.84 13.08 18.73
C SER A 452 10.28 14.08 19.74
N ALA A 453 9.18 13.72 20.43
CA ALA A 453 8.53 14.58 21.43
C ALA A 453 9.35 14.77 22.71
N LEU A 454 10.17 13.77 23.09
CA LEU A 454 11.02 13.82 24.28
C LEU A 454 12.24 14.76 24.14
N ALA A 455 12.54 15.20 22.91
CA ALA A 455 13.51 16.27 22.58
C ALA A 455 14.95 16.15 23.15
N THR A 456 15.35 14.97 23.66
CA THR A 456 16.63 14.77 24.37
C THR A 456 17.86 14.95 23.47
N VAL A 457 19.05 15.01 24.07
CA VAL A 457 20.31 15.16 23.32
C VAL A 457 20.53 13.98 22.37
N GLN A 458 20.04 12.78 22.72
CA GLN A 458 20.25 11.58 21.91
C GLN A 458 19.32 11.57 20.68
N THR A 459 18.08 12.05 20.80
CA THR A 459 17.11 12.10 19.68
C THR A 459 17.65 12.93 18.50
N LYS A 460 18.23 14.09 18.80
CA LYS A 460 18.82 15.05 17.85
C LYS A 460 19.98 14.48 17.03
N SER A 461 20.62 13.40 17.52
CA SER A 461 21.73 12.72 16.81
C SER A 461 21.27 11.54 15.94
N VAL A 462 20.04 11.06 16.11
CA VAL A 462 19.52 9.80 15.54
C VAL A 462 18.42 10.03 14.49
N LEU A 463 17.60 11.07 14.66
CA LEU A 463 16.47 11.38 13.79
C LEU A 463 16.84 12.40 12.71
N HIS A 464 16.39 12.17 11.48
CA HIS A 464 16.62 13.07 10.36
C HIS A 464 15.35 13.18 9.49
N PRO A 465 14.78 14.37 9.25
CA PRO A 465 13.47 14.52 8.59
C PRO A 465 13.32 13.76 7.26
N PHE A 466 14.31 13.82 6.37
CA PHE A 466 14.28 13.06 5.11
C PHE A 466 14.48 11.54 5.28
N GLN A 467 15.04 11.07 6.39
CA GLN A 467 15.17 9.63 6.67
C GLN A 467 13.84 9.06 7.15
N GLU A 468 13.14 9.77 8.04
CA GLU A 468 11.84 9.32 8.55
C GLU A 468 10.73 9.47 7.49
N ALA A 469 10.81 10.52 6.67
CA ALA A 469 10.00 10.64 5.46
C ALA A 469 10.26 9.51 4.45
N LEU A 470 11.52 9.08 4.29
CA LEU A 470 11.85 7.95 3.44
C LEU A 470 11.26 6.65 3.99
N HIS A 471 11.29 6.42 5.31
CA HIS A 471 10.64 5.24 5.92
C HIS A 471 9.15 5.17 5.55
N LEU A 472 8.42 6.30 5.64
CA LEU A 472 7.00 6.41 5.28
C LEU A 472 6.70 6.14 3.80
N GLU A 473 7.57 6.56 2.89
CA GLU A 473 7.37 6.41 1.43
C GLU A 473 7.89 5.09 0.86
N LEU A 474 8.86 4.46 1.52
CA LEU A 474 9.57 3.27 1.01
C LEU A 474 8.65 2.09 0.65
N PRO A 475 7.60 1.72 1.42
CA PRO A 475 6.71 0.62 1.06
C PRO A 475 5.97 0.87 -0.26
N ARG A 476 5.42 2.09 -0.44
CA ARG A 476 4.67 2.49 -1.65
C ARG A 476 5.60 2.62 -2.87
N ILE A 477 6.82 3.12 -2.69
CA ILE A 477 7.85 3.11 -3.75
C ILE A 477 8.18 1.66 -4.16
N THR A 478 8.39 0.78 -3.18
CA THR A 478 8.75 -0.63 -3.41
C THR A 478 7.61 -1.41 -4.08
N ALA A 479 6.35 -1.16 -3.69
CA ALA A 479 5.17 -1.79 -4.29
C ALA A 479 5.07 -1.53 -5.80
N ILE A 480 5.25 -0.28 -6.24
CA ILE A 480 5.22 0.09 -7.67
C ILE A 480 6.43 -0.45 -8.45
N GLN A 481 7.61 -0.51 -7.82
CA GLN A 481 8.79 -1.18 -8.42
C GLN A 481 8.56 -2.68 -8.62
N CYS A 482 7.99 -3.35 -7.61
CA CYS A 482 7.57 -4.74 -7.70
C CYS A 482 6.56 -4.95 -8.83
N GLU A 483 5.50 -4.15 -8.89
CA GLU A 483 4.47 -4.27 -9.93
C GLU A 483 5.05 -4.05 -11.34
N SER A 484 5.93 -3.07 -11.51
CA SER A 484 6.61 -2.79 -12.78
C SER A 484 7.51 -3.96 -13.21
N THR A 485 8.30 -4.51 -12.27
CA THR A 485 9.12 -5.70 -12.49
C THR A 485 8.28 -6.92 -12.90
N ILE A 486 7.06 -7.06 -12.36
CA ILE A 486 6.12 -8.13 -12.70
C ILE A 486 5.63 -7.98 -14.14
N VAL A 487 5.28 -6.76 -14.57
CA VAL A 487 4.86 -6.44 -15.94
C VAL A 487 5.99 -6.69 -16.95
N GLU A 488 7.23 -6.29 -16.63
CA GLU A 488 8.40 -6.56 -17.46
C GLU A 488 8.72 -8.06 -17.56
N THR A 489 8.61 -8.78 -16.43
CA THR A 489 8.78 -10.24 -16.40
C THR A 489 7.74 -10.92 -17.29
N ASP A 490 6.49 -10.43 -17.28
CA ASP A 490 5.42 -10.90 -18.16
C ASP A 490 5.70 -10.64 -19.64
N LYS A 491 6.23 -9.46 -20.01
CA LYS A 491 6.65 -9.16 -21.40
C LYS A 491 7.72 -10.16 -21.87
N LYS A 492 8.83 -10.27 -21.13
CA LYS A 492 9.93 -11.22 -21.41
C LYS A 492 9.46 -12.68 -21.44
N HIS A 493 8.47 -13.06 -20.62
CA HIS A 493 7.90 -14.42 -20.60
C HIS A 493 7.01 -14.75 -21.82
N SER A 494 6.42 -13.74 -22.47
CA SER A 494 5.68 -13.90 -23.72
C SER A 494 6.60 -14.13 -24.92
N GLU A 495 7.82 -13.60 -24.88
CA GLU A 495 8.79 -13.63 -25.99
C GLU A 495 9.74 -14.86 -25.97
N ALA A 496 9.73 -15.67 -24.90
CA ALA A 496 10.72 -16.73 -24.68
C ALA A 496 10.53 -17.97 -25.59
N PRO A 497 11.54 -18.41 -26.37
CA PRO A 497 11.36 -19.36 -27.49
C PRO A 497 11.24 -20.84 -27.11
N SER A 498 11.43 -21.25 -25.85
CA SER A 498 11.19 -22.64 -25.42
C SER A 498 10.89 -22.74 -23.92
N PRO A 499 9.82 -23.46 -23.50
CA PRO A 499 9.45 -23.64 -22.09
C PRO A 499 10.39 -24.61 -21.34
N PHE A 500 11.22 -25.38 -22.05
CA PHE A 500 12.13 -26.37 -21.46
C PHE A 500 13.54 -25.84 -21.18
N THR A 501 13.78 -24.55 -21.46
CA THR A 501 15.07 -23.90 -21.19
C THR A 501 15.27 -23.76 -19.68
N TRP A 502 16.26 -24.47 -19.12
CA TRP A 502 16.57 -24.36 -17.69
C TRP A 502 16.93 -22.91 -17.33
N PRO A 503 16.43 -22.34 -16.22
CA PRO A 503 16.76 -20.97 -15.85
C PRO A 503 18.26 -20.81 -15.61
N THR A 504 18.93 -20.03 -16.45
CA THR A 504 20.17 -19.36 -16.07
C THR A 504 19.83 -18.33 -15.01
N PRO A 505 20.37 -18.44 -13.78
CA PRO A 505 20.24 -17.37 -12.80
C PRO A 505 21.07 -16.18 -13.27
N GLU A 506 20.42 -15.19 -13.86
CA GLU A 506 21.03 -13.87 -14.03
C GLU A 506 21.39 -13.36 -12.63
N GLN A 507 22.68 -13.10 -12.38
CA GLN A 507 23.13 -12.48 -11.15
C GLN A 507 22.79 -10.98 -11.19
N ALA A 508 21.50 -10.66 -11.17
CA ALA A 508 21.02 -9.30 -11.00
C ALA A 508 21.51 -8.79 -9.64
N SER A 509 22.37 -7.76 -9.68
CA SER A 509 22.80 -7.09 -8.47
C SER A 509 21.61 -6.36 -7.86
N ALA A 510 21.26 -6.71 -6.62
CA ALA A 510 20.16 -6.07 -5.92
C ALA A 510 20.37 -4.54 -5.87
N PRO A 511 19.34 -3.72 -6.15
CA PRO A 511 19.48 -2.28 -6.30
C PRO A 511 19.98 -1.62 -5.00
N PRO A 512 20.82 -0.57 -5.07
CA PRO A 512 21.35 0.09 -3.90
C PRO A 512 20.23 0.63 -3.01
N ALA A 513 20.36 0.46 -1.69
CA ALA A 513 19.39 0.97 -0.74
C ALA A 513 19.35 2.51 -0.82
N MET A 514 18.15 3.08 -1.02
CA MET A 514 17.98 4.52 -1.03
C MET A 514 18.39 5.12 0.32
N SER A 515 19.21 6.17 0.27
CA SER A 515 19.56 7.00 1.42
C SER A 515 18.62 8.21 1.53
N ALA A 516 18.52 8.83 2.71
CA ALA A 516 17.81 10.10 2.87
C ALA A 516 18.24 11.18 1.86
N GLN A 517 19.54 11.27 1.57
CA GLN A 517 20.07 12.21 0.56
C GLN A 517 19.58 11.86 -0.85
N SER A 518 19.59 10.58 -1.23
CA SER A 518 19.08 10.12 -2.52
C SER A 518 17.57 10.35 -2.64
N PHE A 519 16.83 10.16 -1.55
CA PHE A 519 15.39 10.44 -1.49
C PHE A 519 15.09 11.93 -1.67
N GLN A 520 15.78 12.79 -0.92
CA GLN A 520 15.69 14.24 -1.09
C GLN A 520 15.94 14.66 -2.54
N GLN A 521 17.10 14.30 -3.09
CA GLN A 521 17.55 14.75 -4.41
C GLN A 521 16.71 14.20 -5.57
N GLN A 522 16.22 12.95 -5.47
CA GLN A 522 15.51 12.29 -6.57
C GLN A 522 13.98 12.43 -6.50
N TYR A 523 13.40 12.82 -5.36
CA TYR A 523 11.95 12.87 -5.16
C TYR A 523 11.44 14.22 -4.65
N VAL A 524 12.12 14.87 -3.69
CA VAL A 524 11.63 16.11 -3.06
C VAL A 524 12.15 17.35 -3.80
N ASP A 525 13.45 17.45 -4.05
CA ASP A 525 14.06 18.60 -4.73
C ASP A 525 13.62 18.72 -6.20
N ILE A 526 13.07 17.65 -6.80
CA ILE A 526 12.53 17.66 -8.17
C ILE A 526 11.11 18.23 -8.27
N LEU A 527 10.40 18.40 -7.15
CA LEU A 527 9.06 19.00 -7.17
C LEU A 527 9.11 20.42 -7.77
N PRO A 528 8.18 20.80 -8.65
CA PRO A 528 7.95 22.20 -9.02
C PRO A 528 7.74 23.08 -7.78
N VAL A 529 8.23 24.31 -7.81
CA VAL A 529 8.21 25.23 -6.64
C VAL A 529 6.77 25.62 -6.24
N THR A 530 5.83 25.56 -7.19
CA THR A 530 4.40 25.80 -6.96
C THR A 530 3.62 24.56 -6.49
N TRP A 531 4.25 23.38 -6.45
CA TRP A 531 3.61 22.13 -6.06
C TRP A 531 3.95 21.78 -4.60
N THR A 532 2.95 21.27 -3.88
CA THR A 532 3.12 20.61 -2.57
C THR A 532 2.64 19.18 -2.71
N ALA A 533 3.43 18.21 -2.27
CA ALA A 533 2.95 16.83 -2.12
C ALA A 533 2.67 16.56 -0.64
N VAL A 534 1.54 15.91 -0.33
CA VAL A 534 1.20 15.48 1.03
C VAL A 534 0.86 14.00 1.02
N SER A 535 1.57 13.22 1.83
CA SER A 535 1.25 11.82 2.07
C SER A 535 0.31 11.68 3.27
N LEU A 536 -0.73 10.84 3.13
CA LEU A 536 -1.64 10.44 4.21
C LEU A 536 -1.54 8.93 4.43
N CYS A 537 -1.31 8.50 5.68
CA CYS A 537 -1.12 7.09 6.05
C CYS A 537 -1.73 6.78 7.42
N LEU A 538 -2.29 5.58 7.60
CA LEU A 538 -2.74 5.10 8.92
C LEU A 538 -1.70 4.16 9.55
N ASN A 539 -1.70 4.02 10.87
CA ASN A 539 -1.01 2.92 11.57
C ASN A 539 -1.69 1.55 11.35
N ASP A 540 -1.11 0.47 11.89
CA ASP A 540 -1.56 -0.94 11.73
C ASP A 540 -3.04 -1.13 12.13
N ASP A 541 -3.42 -0.57 13.28
CA ASP A 541 -4.73 -0.62 13.92
C ASP A 541 -5.68 0.54 13.54
N CYS A 542 -5.25 1.42 12.65
CA CYS A 542 -6.02 2.57 12.15
C CYS A 542 -6.51 3.58 13.23
N SER A 543 -5.84 3.64 14.39
CA SER A 543 -6.12 4.58 15.48
C SER A 543 -5.46 5.96 15.32
N GLU A 544 -4.51 6.09 14.38
CA GLU A 544 -3.73 7.32 14.15
C GLU A 544 -3.56 7.63 12.66
N LEU A 545 -3.72 8.90 12.30
CA LEU A 545 -3.43 9.44 10.97
C LEU A 545 -2.07 10.14 10.95
N TYR A 546 -1.18 9.68 10.06
CA TYR A 546 0.11 10.29 9.78
C TYR A 546 0.03 11.15 8.51
N VAL A 547 0.52 12.38 8.60
CA VAL A 547 0.50 13.35 7.50
C VAL A 547 1.89 13.90 7.25
N ALA A 548 2.45 13.69 6.06
CA ALA A 548 3.80 14.17 5.71
C ALA A 548 3.77 15.13 4.51
N ARG A 549 4.26 16.35 4.70
CA ARG A 549 4.28 17.42 3.68
C ARG A 549 5.66 17.59 3.05
N TYR A 550 5.70 17.63 1.72
CA TYR A 550 6.89 17.79 0.89
C TYR A 550 6.78 19.03 -0.01
N ARG A 551 7.82 19.86 0.01
CA ARG A 551 7.99 21.03 -0.85
C ARG A 551 9.46 21.12 -1.29
N SER A 552 9.71 21.53 -2.53
CA SER A 552 11.09 21.64 -3.05
C SER A 552 11.93 22.62 -2.22
N GLY A 553 13.16 22.23 -1.89
CA GLY A 553 14.07 23.04 -1.07
C GLY A 553 13.68 23.20 0.40
N GLN A 554 12.70 22.45 0.91
CA GLN A 554 12.28 22.47 2.31
C GLN A 554 12.45 21.08 2.97
N SER A 555 12.66 21.07 4.28
CA SER A 555 12.57 19.84 5.07
C SER A 555 11.13 19.32 5.08
N PRO A 556 10.89 18.00 5.06
CA PRO A 556 9.57 17.45 5.33
C PRO A 556 9.08 17.84 6.72
N LEU A 557 7.78 18.05 6.85
CA LEU A 557 7.04 18.10 8.12
C LEU A 557 6.16 16.87 8.20
N ILE A 558 6.27 16.11 9.29
CA ILE A 558 5.46 14.93 9.58
C ILE A 558 4.62 15.21 10.82
N LEU A 559 3.32 14.96 10.75
CA LEU A 559 2.38 14.98 11.88
C LEU A 559 1.91 13.57 12.19
N ARG A 560 1.70 13.28 13.48
CA ARG A 560 0.94 12.15 14.02
C ARG A 560 -0.32 12.73 14.67
N LEU A 561 -1.49 12.37 14.15
CA LEU A 561 -2.81 12.81 14.60
C LEU A 561 -3.58 11.60 15.16
N PRO A 562 -3.60 11.38 16.48
CA PRO A 562 -4.50 10.39 17.09
C PRO A 562 -5.96 10.79 16.87
N PHE A 563 -6.83 9.83 16.59
CA PHE A 563 -8.28 10.08 16.55
C PHE A 563 -8.85 10.29 17.97
N SER A 564 -8.23 9.68 18.98
CA SER A 564 -8.60 9.79 20.40
C SER A 564 -8.33 11.15 21.06
N ARG A 565 -7.69 12.10 20.35
CA ARG A 565 -7.34 13.42 20.91
C ARG A 565 -8.57 14.27 21.25
N HIS A 566 -9.70 14.04 20.57
CA HIS A 566 -10.99 14.63 20.89
C HIS A 566 -11.80 13.63 21.71
N LYS A 567 -12.11 13.96 22.97
CA LYS A 567 -12.93 13.11 23.84
C LYS A 567 -14.41 13.49 23.71
N PRO A 568 -15.33 12.52 23.63
CA PRO A 568 -16.77 12.79 23.58
C PRO A 568 -17.27 13.54 24.83
N GLU A 569 -18.35 14.33 24.73
CA GLU A 569 -18.79 15.18 25.85
C GLU A 569 -19.63 14.44 26.91
N GLY A 570 -19.97 13.17 26.69
CA GLY A 570 -20.68 12.33 27.65
C GLY A 570 -20.57 10.83 27.36
N ASP A 571 -20.93 10.01 28.36
CA ASP A 571 -20.80 8.54 28.34
C ASP A 571 -21.60 7.86 27.20
N ASP A 572 -22.57 8.56 26.59
CA ASP A 572 -23.43 8.07 25.50
C ASP A 572 -22.95 8.50 24.08
N GLU A 573 -21.89 9.30 23.94
CA GLU A 573 -21.38 9.77 22.64
C GLU A 573 -20.21 8.90 22.15
N GLU A 574 -20.40 8.17 21.05
CA GLU A 574 -19.33 7.39 20.40
C GLU A 574 -18.29 8.30 19.74
N ALA A 575 -17.00 7.96 19.86
CA ALA A 575 -15.91 8.73 19.27
C ALA A 575 -15.84 8.54 17.74
N PHE A 576 -15.77 9.64 16.98
CA PHE A 576 -15.68 9.63 15.52
C PHE A 576 -14.26 9.33 15.00
N ASP A 577 -13.88 8.05 15.05
CA ASP A 577 -12.63 7.49 14.54
C ASP A 577 -12.65 7.17 13.03
N TYR A 578 -11.57 6.56 12.51
CA TYR A 578 -11.51 6.09 11.12
C TYR A 578 -12.55 5.00 10.80
N HIS A 579 -12.83 4.06 11.69
CA HIS A 579 -13.75 2.94 11.40
C HIS A 579 -15.19 3.43 11.25
N SER A 580 -15.65 4.27 12.16
CA SER A 580 -16.97 4.92 12.10
C SER A 580 -17.13 5.80 10.86
N GLY A 581 -16.15 6.66 10.55
CA GLY A 581 -16.19 7.49 9.33
C GLY A 581 -16.10 6.68 8.03
N LYS A 582 -15.40 5.53 8.03
CA LYS A 582 -15.37 4.62 6.89
C LYS A 582 -16.69 3.87 6.71
N ALA A 583 -17.31 3.41 7.80
CA ALA A 583 -18.60 2.74 7.76
C ALA A 583 -19.70 3.66 7.23
N GLU A 584 -19.76 4.91 7.69
CA GLU A 584 -20.71 5.92 7.18
C GLU A 584 -20.47 6.21 5.69
N LEU A 585 -19.20 6.35 5.25
CA LEU A 585 -18.89 6.51 3.82
C LEU A 585 -19.36 5.32 2.98
N GLN A 586 -19.14 4.09 3.48
CA GLN A 586 -19.53 2.86 2.79
C GLN A 586 -21.05 2.71 2.70
N ASP A 587 -21.81 3.03 3.75
CA ASP A 587 -23.29 3.05 3.71
C ASP A 587 -23.80 4.07 2.69
N ILE A 588 -23.30 5.31 2.73
CA ILE A 588 -23.69 6.37 1.79
C ILE A 588 -23.43 5.94 0.33
N ILE A 589 -22.26 5.35 0.05
CA ILE A 589 -21.91 4.84 -1.29
C ILE A 589 -22.82 3.67 -1.67
N GLN A 590 -23.04 2.70 -0.79
CA GLN A 590 -23.88 1.52 -1.08
C GLN A 590 -25.32 1.91 -1.40
N VAL A 591 -25.92 2.80 -0.60
CA VAL A 591 -27.29 3.30 -0.84
C VAL A 591 -27.34 4.19 -2.08
N SER A 592 -26.31 5.01 -2.34
CA SER A 592 -26.22 5.80 -3.58
C SER A 592 -26.19 4.92 -4.83
N ASN A 593 -25.29 3.92 -4.86
CA ASN A 593 -25.14 3.00 -5.98
C ASN A 593 -26.45 2.22 -6.23
N TYR A 594 -27.07 1.69 -5.17
CA TYR A 594 -28.39 1.05 -5.26
C TYR A 594 -29.46 1.98 -5.86
N SER A 595 -29.48 3.26 -5.47
CA SER A 595 -30.43 4.25 -6.00
C SER A 595 -30.16 4.64 -7.47
N CYS A 596 -28.93 4.50 -7.96
CA CYS A 596 -28.60 4.71 -9.38
C CYS A 596 -29.18 3.59 -10.25
N HIS A 597 -28.95 2.34 -9.87
CA HIS A 597 -29.43 1.17 -10.62
C HIS A 597 -30.96 1.01 -10.60
N ASN A 598 -31.61 1.31 -9.46
CA ASN A 598 -33.07 1.11 -9.31
C ASN A 598 -33.93 2.31 -9.76
N SER A 599 -33.36 3.25 -10.50
CA SER A 599 -34.07 4.40 -11.07
C SER A 599 -35.23 4.03 -12.02
N GLY A 600 -35.24 2.81 -12.56
CA GLY A 600 -36.35 2.25 -13.35
C GLY A 600 -37.58 1.82 -12.55
N GLY A 601 -37.47 1.54 -11.25
CA GLY A 601 -38.58 1.13 -10.38
C GLY A 601 -39.53 2.26 -9.97
N VAL A 602 -39.39 3.44 -10.57
CA VAL A 602 -39.97 4.72 -10.13
C VAL A 602 -41.35 4.96 -10.77
N GLU A 603 -42.06 3.90 -11.16
CA GLU A 603 -43.39 3.94 -11.77
C GLU A 603 -44.51 4.07 -10.72
N GLY A 604 -44.56 5.24 -10.07
CA GLY A 604 -45.60 5.54 -9.08
C GLY A 604 -45.82 7.05 -8.91
N LYS A 605 -47.06 7.45 -8.62
CA LYS A 605 -47.42 8.86 -8.39
C LYS A 605 -46.79 9.37 -7.08
N GLY A 606 -45.59 9.92 -7.19
CA GLY A 606 -44.78 10.43 -6.07
C GLY A 606 -43.41 9.78 -5.97
N ALA A 607 -43.20 8.58 -6.53
CA ALA A 607 -41.95 7.82 -6.42
C ALA A 607 -40.72 8.64 -6.87
N LYS A 608 -40.85 9.40 -7.97
CA LYS A 608 -39.78 10.30 -8.46
C LYS A 608 -39.43 11.41 -7.48
N SER A 609 -40.40 11.90 -6.69
CA SER A 609 -40.13 12.91 -5.66
C SER A 609 -39.42 12.29 -4.45
N ASN A 610 -39.70 11.03 -4.13
CA ASN A 610 -39.04 10.31 -3.03
C ASN A 610 -37.58 10.00 -3.40
N TRP A 611 -37.33 9.45 -4.60
CA TRP A 611 -35.98 9.20 -5.11
C TRP A 611 -35.09 10.46 -5.10
N TRP A 612 -35.63 11.62 -5.48
CA TRP A 612 -34.90 12.89 -5.35
C TRP A 612 -34.67 13.30 -3.90
N ALA A 613 -35.67 13.15 -3.02
CA ALA A 613 -35.53 13.50 -1.60
C ALA A 613 -34.52 12.60 -0.86
N GLU A 614 -34.46 11.31 -1.22
CA GLU A 614 -33.47 10.33 -0.73
C GLU A 614 -32.05 10.73 -1.17
N ARG A 615 -31.84 11.01 -2.47
CA ARG A 615 -30.52 11.46 -2.95
C ARG A 615 -30.12 12.84 -2.41
N GLU A 616 -31.05 13.77 -2.22
CA GLU A 616 -30.78 15.03 -1.51
C GLU A 616 -30.46 14.84 -0.02
N ALA A 617 -30.92 13.75 0.62
CA ALA A 617 -30.53 13.40 1.98
C ALA A 617 -29.14 12.76 2.04
N LEU A 618 -28.81 11.85 1.11
CA LEU A 618 -27.48 11.27 0.98
C LEU A 618 -26.40 12.33 0.65
N ASP A 619 -26.71 13.30 -0.21
CA ASP A 619 -25.82 14.43 -0.51
C ASP A 619 -25.49 15.25 0.75
N ARG A 620 -26.47 15.44 1.65
CA ARG A 620 -26.26 16.10 2.96
C ARG A 620 -25.48 15.23 3.95
N ARG A 621 -25.77 13.93 4.05
CA ARG A 621 -24.98 13.00 4.90
C ARG A 621 -23.50 13.00 4.48
N LEU A 622 -23.22 12.97 3.17
CA LEU A 622 -21.85 13.06 2.67
C LEU A 622 -21.20 14.42 2.99
N GLN A 623 -21.95 15.52 2.88
CA GLN A 623 -21.48 16.83 3.34
C GLN A 623 -21.13 16.84 4.82
N GLU A 624 -22.03 16.34 5.68
CA GLU A 624 -21.88 16.26 7.14
C GLU A 624 -20.66 15.40 7.51
N LEU A 625 -20.49 14.24 6.86
CA LEU A 625 -19.33 13.37 7.02
C LEU A 625 -18.00 14.08 6.70
N LEU A 626 -17.92 14.83 5.58
CA LEU A 626 -16.69 15.54 5.21
C LEU A 626 -16.38 16.72 6.14
N VAL A 627 -17.39 17.38 6.69
CA VAL A 627 -17.22 18.40 7.73
C VAL A 627 -16.72 17.77 9.03
N ASN A 628 -17.25 16.61 9.44
CA ASN A 628 -16.78 15.88 10.61
C ASN A 628 -15.32 15.41 10.43
N ILE A 629 -14.95 14.91 9.24
CA ILE A 629 -13.55 14.54 8.93
C ILE A 629 -12.62 15.76 8.99
N GLU A 630 -13.00 16.90 8.41
CA GLU A 630 -12.17 18.10 8.51
C GLU A 630 -12.01 18.58 9.96
N ASN A 631 -13.09 18.69 10.72
CA ASN A 631 -13.06 19.30 12.05
C ASN A 631 -12.50 18.36 13.12
N ILE A 632 -12.80 17.05 13.05
CA ILE A 632 -12.43 16.06 14.08
C ILE A 632 -11.12 15.35 13.71
N TRP A 633 -10.95 14.88 12.47
CA TRP A 633 -9.72 14.16 12.11
C TRP A 633 -8.55 15.11 11.89
N LEU A 634 -8.76 16.23 11.19
CA LEU A 634 -7.71 17.21 10.91
C LEU A 634 -7.68 18.37 11.92
N GLY A 635 -8.83 18.93 12.30
CA GLY A 635 -8.93 20.05 13.24
C GLY A 635 -8.08 21.26 12.80
N GLY A 636 -7.30 21.81 13.73
CA GLY A 636 -6.33 22.88 13.45
C GLY A 636 -5.23 22.47 12.45
N PHE A 637 -4.96 21.16 12.33
CA PHE A 637 -3.90 20.65 11.46
C PHE A 637 -4.27 20.58 9.98
N LYS A 638 -5.53 20.90 9.60
CA LYS A 638 -5.93 20.98 8.18
C LYS A 638 -5.06 21.93 7.36
N ALA A 639 -4.44 22.92 8.00
CA ALA A 639 -3.45 23.81 7.44
C ALA A 639 -2.23 23.12 6.81
N ILE A 640 -1.92 21.85 7.15
CA ILE A 640 -0.87 21.09 6.45
C ILE A 640 -1.18 20.85 4.96
N LEU A 641 -2.46 20.85 4.60
CA LEU A 641 -2.95 20.76 3.22
C LEU A 641 -2.95 22.12 2.50
N SER A 642 -2.62 23.20 3.20
CA SER A 642 -2.68 24.57 2.65
C SER A 642 -1.72 24.75 1.47
N LEU A 643 -2.27 25.33 0.40
CA LEU A 643 -1.54 25.73 -0.80
C LEU A 643 -0.72 27.03 -0.59
N GLU A 644 -0.85 27.71 0.55
CA GLU A 644 -0.28 29.04 0.72
C GLU A 644 1.25 29.14 0.51
N ALA A 645 1.66 30.31 0.01
CA ALA A 645 3.04 30.66 -0.22
C ALA A 645 3.75 31.02 1.09
N ARG A 646 4.86 30.34 1.41
CA ARG A 646 5.77 30.79 2.48
C ARG A 646 6.42 32.11 2.07
N GLN A 647 6.00 33.21 2.69
CA GLN A 647 6.67 34.50 2.55
C GLN A 647 7.65 34.70 3.70
N GLN A 648 8.96 34.57 3.45
CA GLN A 648 9.98 34.57 4.51
C GLN A 648 9.95 35.83 5.39
N ASP A 649 9.82 37.01 4.79
CA ASP A 649 9.80 38.29 5.52
C ASP A 649 8.55 38.46 6.39
N LEU A 650 7.40 37.96 5.94
CA LEU A 650 6.16 38.01 6.72
C LEU A 650 6.14 36.92 7.80
N LEU A 651 6.66 35.73 7.52
CA LEU A 651 6.83 34.66 8.50
C LEU A 651 7.75 35.10 9.65
N ALA A 652 8.83 35.85 9.35
CA ALA A 652 9.71 36.41 10.37
C ALA A 652 8.99 37.46 11.26
N ARG A 653 8.05 38.23 10.71
CA ARG A 653 7.20 39.15 11.49
C ARG A 653 6.20 38.37 12.36
N PHE A 654 5.51 37.39 11.78
CA PHE A 654 4.57 36.53 12.50
C PHE A 654 5.26 35.80 13.66
N ARG A 655 6.43 35.18 13.40
CA ARG A 655 7.28 34.56 14.43
C ARG A 655 7.57 35.51 15.58
N LYS A 656 7.96 36.76 15.30
CA LYS A 656 8.25 37.74 16.35
C LYS A 656 7.01 38.01 17.22
N SER A 657 5.85 38.26 16.60
CA SER A 657 4.59 38.45 17.33
C SER A 657 4.21 37.22 18.15
N PHE A 658 4.38 36.02 17.60
CA PHE A 658 4.10 34.75 18.26
C PHE A 658 5.04 34.49 19.44
N ASP A 659 6.35 34.74 19.29
CA ASP A 659 7.32 34.64 20.38
C ASP A 659 7.06 35.65 21.50
N ASP A 660 6.60 36.87 21.16
CA ASP A 660 6.23 37.90 22.14
C ASP A 660 4.89 37.57 22.84
N MET A 661 3.94 36.93 22.15
CA MET A 661 2.73 36.33 22.72
C MET A 661 3.08 35.20 23.71
N LEU A 662 3.93 34.24 23.31
CA LEU A 662 4.35 33.14 24.21
C LEU A 662 5.04 33.66 25.48
N LYS A 663 5.88 34.72 25.38
CA LYS A 663 6.49 35.37 26.55
C LYS A 663 5.46 36.03 27.47
N ARG A 664 4.36 36.54 26.91
CA ARG A 664 3.29 37.20 27.68
C ARG A 664 2.41 36.19 28.40
N TYR A 665 2.05 35.09 27.76
CA TYR A 665 1.01 34.17 28.28
C TYR A 665 1.53 32.90 28.96
N LEU A 666 2.76 32.42 28.68
CA LEU A 666 3.28 31.21 29.31
C LEU A 666 3.96 31.49 30.66
N PRO A 667 3.50 30.91 31.79
CA PRO A 667 4.11 31.13 33.12
C PRO A 667 5.62 30.81 33.16
N SER A 668 6.05 29.77 32.45
CA SER A 668 7.46 29.38 32.32
C SER A 668 8.36 30.47 31.71
N ARG A 669 7.80 31.37 30.89
CA ARG A 669 8.51 32.46 30.19
C ARG A 669 8.41 33.82 30.88
N GLN A 670 7.46 33.99 31.81
CA GLN A 670 7.31 35.20 32.62
C GLN A 670 8.31 35.28 33.79
N SER A 671 8.74 34.13 34.32
CA SER A 671 9.56 34.05 35.55
C SER A 671 11.03 34.41 35.31
N SER A 672 11.57 35.33 36.11
CA SER A 672 13.00 35.67 36.14
C SER A 672 13.93 34.57 36.66
N LYS A 673 13.39 33.37 36.93
CA LYS A 673 14.12 32.14 37.30
C LYS A 673 13.82 30.95 36.36
N GLY A 674 13.10 31.17 35.25
CA GLY A 674 12.86 30.14 34.21
C GLY A 674 14.13 29.78 33.43
N LEU A 675 14.05 28.74 32.57
CA LEU A 675 15.17 28.14 31.82
C LEU A 675 16.17 29.17 31.24
N GLU A 676 17.47 28.84 31.25
CA GLU A 676 18.53 29.69 30.68
C GLU A 676 18.28 30.09 29.21
N LYS A 677 17.52 29.27 28.45
CA LYS A 677 16.89 29.62 27.16
C LYS A 677 15.55 28.86 27.00
N PRO A 678 14.46 29.51 26.55
CA PRO A 678 13.22 28.81 26.18
C PRO A 678 13.39 28.01 24.88
N PHE A 679 12.51 27.02 24.65
CA PHE A 679 12.51 26.32 23.37
C PHE A 679 11.89 27.18 22.26
N ALA A 680 12.51 27.15 21.09
CA ALA A 680 12.01 27.85 19.91
C ALA A 680 11.31 26.86 18.98
N LEU A 681 10.08 27.19 18.56
CA LEU A 681 9.31 26.41 17.58
C LEU A 681 9.99 26.47 16.20
N ASP A 682 9.86 25.39 15.42
CA ASP A 682 10.26 25.37 14.00
C ASP A 682 9.35 26.27 13.15
N ASP A 683 9.88 26.84 12.06
CA ASP A 683 9.10 27.64 11.13
C ASP A 683 7.93 26.85 10.52
N MET A 684 8.10 25.53 10.33
CA MET A 684 7.06 24.64 9.78
C MET A 684 5.85 24.48 10.71
N VAL A 685 6.03 24.68 12.02
CA VAL A 685 4.91 24.73 12.99
C VAL A 685 4.17 26.06 12.90
N LEU A 686 4.88 27.17 12.75
CA LEU A 686 4.27 28.49 12.56
C LEU A 686 3.50 28.59 11.23
N GLU A 687 3.96 27.89 10.19
CA GLU A 687 3.22 27.74 8.93
C GLU A 687 1.87 27.04 9.08
N LEU A 688 1.61 26.27 10.15
CA LEU A 688 0.28 25.69 10.41
C LEU A 688 -0.73 26.76 10.82
N PHE A 689 -0.32 27.76 11.62
CA PHE A 689 -1.20 28.89 11.96
C PHE A 689 -1.52 29.74 10.73
N ILE A 690 -0.51 30.04 9.91
CA ILE A 690 -0.68 30.78 8.65
C ILE A 690 -1.59 30.02 7.68
N GLY A 691 -1.40 28.70 7.56
CA GLY A 691 -2.17 27.87 6.63
C GLY A 691 -3.67 27.71 6.99
N LEU A 692 -4.14 28.25 8.12
CA LEU A 692 -5.56 28.37 8.44
C LEU A 692 -6.26 29.51 7.68
N GLY A 693 -5.50 30.51 7.19
CA GLY A 693 -6.04 31.72 6.57
C GLY A 693 -6.48 32.78 7.59
N SER A 694 -7.23 33.78 7.12
CA SER A 694 -7.76 34.88 7.96
C SER A 694 -9.28 34.94 7.97
N ASP A 695 -9.84 35.38 9.10
CA ASP A 695 -11.28 35.55 9.33
C ASP A 695 -11.89 36.84 8.72
N GLN A 696 -11.16 37.57 7.85
CA GLN A 696 -11.52 38.92 7.39
C GLN A 696 -12.94 39.04 6.79
N ASP A 697 -13.46 37.99 6.15
CA ASP A 697 -14.81 37.97 5.58
C ASP A 697 -15.92 37.61 6.60
N GLY A 698 -15.57 37.19 7.81
CA GLY A 698 -16.50 36.66 8.82
C GLY A 698 -17.16 35.33 8.41
N ILE A 699 -16.58 34.62 7.44
CA ILE A 699 -17.09 33.36 6.88
C ILE A 699 -16.46 32.13 7.55
N VAL A 700 -15.20 32.25 7.99
CA VAL A 700 -14.43 31.15 8.58
C VAL A 700 -14.35 31.38 10.08
N ASP A 701 -14.89 30.44 10.86
CA ASP A 701 -14.65 30.35 12.29
C ASP A 701 -13.25 29.72 12.50
N LEU A 702 -12.39 30.45 13.20
CA LEU A 702 -11.02 30.04 13.50
C LEU A 702 -10.82 29.71 14.99
N ASP A 703 -11.83 29.87 15.85
CA ASP A 703 -11.67 29.71 17.30
C ASP A 703 -11.29 28.27 17.66
N GLU A 704 -12.03 27.27 17.14
CA GLU A 704 -11.74 25.84 17.36
C GLU A 704 -10.39 25.40 16.73
N PRO A 705 -10.08 25.69 15.44
CA PRO A 705 -8.78 25.40 14.83
C PRO A 705 -7.58 26.04 15.54
N LEU A 706 -7.70 27.29 16.02
CA LEU A 706 -6.62 27.97 16.73
C LEU A 706 -6.43 27.40 18.13
N ALA A 707 -7.51 27.07 18.85
CA ALA A 707 -7.40 26.38 20.13
C ALA A 707 -6.65 25.05 19.99
N ASP A 708 -7.00 24.21 19.02
CA ASP A 708 -6.33 22.93 18.73
C ASP A 708 -4.81 23.11 18.50
N LEU A 709 -4.41 24.08 17.66
CA LEU A 709 -2.99 24.39 17.45
C LEU A 709 -2.29 24.98 18.69
N LEU A 710 -2.98 25.77 19.53
CA LEU A 710 -2.42 26.34 20.76
C LEU A 710 -2.21 25.27 21.84
N TYR A 711 -3.16 24.36 22.06
CA TYR A 711 -2.98 23.21 22.95
C TYR A 711 -1.77 22.37 22.51
N PHE A 712 -1.70 22.07 21.22
CA PHE A 712 -0.57 21.37 20.63
C PHE A 712 0.79 22.06 20.84
N VAL A 713 0.88 23.38 20.68
CA VAL A 713 2.11 24.13 20.99
C VAL A 713 2.49 24.01 22.47
N VAL A 714 1.53 24.06 23.39
CA VAL A 714 1.80 23.89 24.83
C VAL A 714 2.23 22.45 25.14
N ASP A 715 1.60 21.44 24.56
CA ASP A 715 1.97 20.02 24.69
C ASP A 715 3.40 19.76 24.17
N MET A 716 3.75 20.27 23.00
CA MET A 716 5.10 20.13 22.43
C MET A 716 6.18 20.74 23.34
N LEU A 717 5.88 21.87 23.99
CA LEU A 717 6.77 22.49 24.97
C LEU A 717 6.84 21.69 26.28
N GLN A 718 5.69 21.22 26.78
CA GLN A 718 5.56 20.39 27.97
C GLN A 718 6.39 19.10 27.87
N PHE A 719 6.27 18.36 26.75
CA PHE A 719 7.02 17.11 26.53
C PHE A 719 8.52 17.34 26.32
N ALA A 720 8.92 18.48 25.76
CA ALA A 720 10.32 18.90 25.69
C ALA A 720 10.90 19.41 27.03
N GLY A 721 10.07 19.54 28.07
CA GLY A 721 10.46 19.92 29.43
C GLY A 721 10.16 21.36 29.84
N GLU A 722 9.58 22.19 28.96
CA GLU A 722 9.10 23.53 29.28
C GLU A 722 7.64 23.47 29.77
N ARG A 723 7.49 23.19 31.06
CA ARG A 723 6.19 22.85 31.65
C ARG A 723 5.32 24.07 31.91
N ASN A 724 4.05 23.99 31.49
CA ASN A 724 3.04 25.02 31.73
C ASN A 724 1.69 24.34 32.03
N ALA A 725 1.01 24.71 33.12
CA ALA A 725 -0.29 24.16 33.47
C ALA A 725 -1.41 24.90 32.70
N TYR A 726 -2.35 24.17 32.08
CA TYR A 726 -3.43 24.76 31.30
C TYR A 726 -4.28 25.78 32.09
N ASP A 727 -4.56 25.52 33.36
CA ASP A 727 -5.33 26.41 34.24
C ASP A 727 -4.62 27.76 34.52
N GLU A 728 -3.32 27.87 34.24
CA GLU A 728 -2.51 29.08 34.40
C GLU A 728 -2.35 29.88 33.08
N ILE A 729 -2.90 29.39 31.95
CA ILE A 729 -2.75 29.98 30.62
C ILE A 729 -4.06 30.63 30.15
N GLU A 730 -4.00 31.90 29.78
CA GLU A 730 -5.14 32.64 29.18
C GLU A 730 -5.22 32.35 27.66
N PHE A 731 -5.66 31.14 27.29
CA PHE A 731 -5.76 30.70 25.89
C PHE A 731 -6.61 31.63 25.02
N ASP A 732 -7.72 32.17 25.53
CA ASP A 732 -8.55 33.14 24.79
C ASP A 732 -7.75 34.39 24.40
N GLY A 733 -6.87 34.87 25.28
CA GLY A 733 -5.96 35.99 25.02
C GLY A 733 -4.90 35.65 23.98
N MET A 734 -4.33 34.44 24.04
CA MET A 734 -3.40 33.94 23.02
C MET A 734 -4.06 33.85 21.64
N ALA A 735 -5.30 33.35 21.56
CA ALA A 735 -6.04 33.23 20.31
C ALA A 735 -6.30 34.60 19.66
N VAL A 736 -6.68 35.61 20.45
CA VAL A 736 -6.87 36.99 19.96
C VAL A 736 -5.55 37.59 19.44
N ASP A 737 -4.44 37.45 20.16
CA ASP A 737 -3.11 37.91 19.72
C ASP A 737 -2.67 37.22 18.41
N VAL A 738 -2.96 35.93 18.26
CA VAL A 738 -2.66 35.17 17.04
C VAL A 738 -3.56 35.58 15.87
N LEU A 739 -4.85 35.82 16.08
CA LEU A 739 -5.77 36.33 15.05
C LEU A 739 -5.31 37.69 14.52
N ASP A 740 -4.89 38.62 15.38
CA ASP A 740 -4.37 39.92 14.97
C ASP A 740 -3.06 39.80 14.16
N ALA A 741 -2.17 38.89 14.57
CA ALA A 741 -0.94 38.58 13.84
C ALA A 741 -1.21 37.91 12.48
N LEU A 742 -2.22 37.03 12.38
CA LEU A 742 -2.64 36.40 11.13
C LEU A 742 -3.28 37.41 10.18
N ARG A 743 -4.22 38.24 10.64
CA ARG A 743 -4.78 39.34 9.84
C ARG A 743 -3.67 40.22 9.26
N SER A 744 -2.73 40.65 10.10
CA SER A 744 -1.54 41.41 9.69
C SER A 744 -0.67 40.70 8.64
N TYR A 745 -0.56 39.36 8.71
CA TYR A 745 0.16 38.56 7.72
C TYR A 745 -0.61 38.52 6.38
N HIS A 746 -1.89 38.15 6.40
CA HIS A 746 -2.68 37.96 5.19
C HIS A 746 -3.00 39.29 4.48
N GLU A 747 -3.26 40.38 5.21
CA GLU A 747 -3.40 41.73 4.61
C GLU A 747 -2.17 42.14 3.80
N ALA A 748 -0.97 41.80 4.28
CA ALA A 748 0.29 42.07 3.56
C ALA A 748 0.53 41.14 2.34
N CYS A 749 -0.23 40.05 2.22
CA CYS A 749 -0.23 39.16 1.05
C CYS A 749 -1.21 39.62 -0.05
N ILE A 750 -2.24 40.40 0.29
CA ILE A 750 -3.27 40.85 -0.68
C ILE A 750 -2.64 41.68 -1.79
N GLY A 751 -2.92 41.31 -3.05
CA GLY A 751 -2.46 42.02 -4.24
C GLY A 751 -1.18 41.46 -4.89
N GLN A 752 -0.56 40.45 -4.30
CA GLN A 752 0.36 39.57 -5.03
C GLN A 752 -0.48 38.58 -5.84
N ASP A 753 -0.35 38.55 -7.17
CA ASP A 753 -1.02 37.56 -8.03
C ASP A 753 -0.23 36.24 -7.94
N PRO A 754 -0.74 35.19 -7.26
CA PRO A 754 0.05 34.01 -6.98
C PRO A 754 0.04 33.07 -8.18
N ASP A 755 1.22 32.60 -8.58
CA ASP A 755 1.34 31.52 -9.57
C ASP A 755 0.43 30.33 -9.20
N PRO A 756 -0.22 29.65 -10.18
CA PRO A 756 -1.09 28.51 -9.92
C PRO A 756 -0.38 27.44 -9.10
N ARG A 757 -0.92 27.20 -7.90
CA ARG A 757 -0.40 26.22 -6.94
C ARG A 757 -1.20 24.93 -7.00
N HIS A 758 -0.54 23.83 -6.67
CA HIS A 758 -1.12 22.51 -6.80
C HIS A 758 -0.75 21.59 -5.64
N LEU A 759 -1.73 20.80 -5.17
CA LEU A 759 -1.58 19.82 -4.10
C LEU A 759 -1.68 18.42 -4.69
N ILE A 760 -0.69 17.57 -4.40
CA ILE A 760 -0.69 16.16 -4.78
C ILE A 760 -0.83 15.31 -3.52
N LEU A 761 -1.94 14.60 -3.40
CA LEU A 761 -2.22 13.68 -2.31
C LEU A 761 -1.64 12.29 -2.62
N VAL A 762 -0.70 11.82 -1.80
CA VAL A 762 -0.12 10.47 -1.90
C VAL A 762 -0.78 9.58 -0.85
N LEU A 763 -1.84 8.88 -1.23
CA LEU A 763 -2.77 8.23 -0.29
C LEU A 763 -2.43 6.76 -0.02
N ASP A 764 -2.38 6.38 1.26
CA ASP A 764 -2.51 4.99 1.73
C ASP A 764 -3.75 4.33 1.13
N LYS A 765 -3.64 3.05 0.79
CA LYS A 765 -4.69 2.18 0.25
C LYS A 765 -6.03 2.29 0.97
N ARG A 766 -6.01 2.45 2.31
CA ARG A 766 -7.19 2.58 3.18
C ARG A 766 -7.91 3.92 3.06
N LEU A 767 -7.22 4.95 2.55
CA LEU A 767 -7.70 6.33 2.46
C LEU A 767 -8.14 6.73 1.05
N GLN A 768 -8.03 5.82 0.06
CA GLN A 768 -8.37 6.09 -1.34
C GLN A 768 -9.86 6.32 -1.58
N ALA A 769 -10.76 5.71 -0.80
CA ALA A 769 -12.21 5.86 -0.98
C ALA A 769 -12.75 7.26 -0.61
N PHE A 770 -12.06 7.99 0.27
CA PHE A 770 -12.51 9.28 0.76
C PHE A 770 -12.29 10.38 -0.29
N PRO A 771 -13.27 11.28 -0.55
CA PRO A 771 -13.14 12.37 -1.50
C PRO A 771 -12.44 13.60 -0.88
N TRP A 772 -11.16 13.45 -0.51
CA TRP A 772 -10.34 14.48 0.12
C TRP A 772 -10.40 15.85 -0.56
N GLU A 773 -10.47 15.88 -1.90
CA GLU A 773 -10.55 17.08 -2.73
C GLU A 773 -11.89 17.85 -2.59
N SER A 774 -12.84 17.32 -1.81
CA SER A 774 -14.13 17.93 -1.49
C SER A 774 -14.28 18.28 -0.01
N LEU A 775 -13.25 18.08 0.82
CA LEU A 775 -13.17 18.67 2.16
C LEU A 775 -13.30 20.20 2.06
N PRO A 776 -14.04 20.87 2.96
CA PRO A 776 -14.26 22.32 2.92
C PRO A 776 -12.99 23.16 2.64
N CYS A 777 -11.86 22.85 3.27
CA CYS A 777 -10.57 23.53 3.09
C CYS A 777 -9.88 23.30 1.73
N LEU A 778 -10.33 22.31 0.94
CA LEU A 778 -9.80 21.98 -0.39
C LEU A 778 -10.80 22.24 -1.53
N GLN A 779 -12.04 22.64 -1.23
CA GLN A 779 -13.03 22.95 -2.27
C GLN A 779 -12.55 24.08 -3.19
N GLY A 780 -12.66 23.87 -4.51
CA GLY A 780 -12.17 24.79 -5.53
C GLY A 780 -10.64 24.85 -5.70
N SER A 781 -9.87 24.14 -4.88
CA SER A 781 -8.40 24.07 -4.99
C SER A 781 -7.95 23.07 -6.04
N SER A 782 -6.75 23.30 -6.62
CA SER A 782 -6.11 22.38 -7.56
C SER A 782 -5.50 21.20 -6.81
N VAL A 783 -6.24 20.08 -6.71
CA VAL A 783 -5.82 18.88 -5.98
C VAL A 783 -5.90 17.63 -6.87
N SER A 784 -4.82 16.85 -6.93
CA SER A 784 -4.76 15.54 -7.59
C SER A 784 -4.23 14.45 -6.64
N ARG A 785 -4.26 13.20 -7.12
CA ARG A 785 -3.83 12.00 -6.40
C ARG A 785 -2.63 11.32 -7.05
N MET A 786 -1.81 10.68 -6.24
CA MET A 786 -0.83 9.69 -6.66
C MET A 786 -0.86 8.48 -5.73
N ASN A 787 -0.46 7.30 -6.22
CA ASN A 787 -0.31 6.09 -5.40
C ASN A 787 1.05 6.00 -4.68
N SER A 788 2.09 6.68 -5.19
CA SER A 788 3.43 6.72 -4.59
C SER A 788 4.22 7.95 -5.03
N MET A 789 5.23 8.34 -4.25
CA MET A 789 6.22 9.34 -4.68
C MET A 789 7.02 8.91 -5.93
N LEU A 790 7.11 7.60 -6.24
CA LEU A 790 7.71 7.12 -7.50
C LEU A 790 6.85 7.46 -8.71
N GLY A 791 5.54 7.18 -8.65
CA GLY A 791 4.61 7.55 -9.72
C GLY A 791 4.58 9.07 -9.99
N LEU A 792 4.82 9.88 -8.96
CA LEU A 792 5.00 11.33 -9.11
C LEU A 792 6.35 11.68 -9.78
N ARG A 793 7.46 11.12 -9.26
CA ARG A 793 8.81 11.32 -9.81
C ARG A 793 8.86 11.04 -11.31
N GLU A 794 8.34 9.90 -11.75
CA GLU A 794 8.38 9.51 -13.17
C GLU A 794 7.65 10.50 -14.08
N ARG A 795 6.54 11.08 -13.60
CA ARG A 795 5.78 12.12 -14.34
C ARG A 795 6.53 13.44 -14.39
N ILE A 796 7.15 13.85 -13.29
CA ILE A 796 7.99 15.06 -13.27
C ILE A 796 9.18 14.91 -14.23
N LEU A 797 9.80 13.71 -14.30
CA LEU A 797 10.88 13.44 -15.24
C LEU A 797 10.39 13.39 -16.69
N ALA A 798 9.23 12.78 -16.97
CA ALA A 798 8.61 12.82 -18.30
C ALA A 798 8.28 14.25 -18.74
N MET A 799 7.67 15.05 -17.86
CA MET A 799 7.41 16.47 -18.07
C MET A 799 8.68 17.26 -18.38
N ARG A 800 9.76 17.02 -17.64
CA ARG A 800 11.06 17.71 -17.85
C ARG A 800 11.69 17.38 -19.21
N ARG A 801 11.51 16.17 -19.75
CA ARG A 801 12.02 15.76 -21.07
C ARG A 801 11.36 16.51 -22.25
N GLN A 802 10.10 16.91 -22.11
CA GLN A 802 9.37 17.64 -23.16
C GLN A 802 9.57 19.17 -23.11
N ARG A 803 10.36 19.71 -22.18
CA ARG A 803 10.54 21.17 -22.01
C ARG A 803 11.49 21.76 -23.06
N SER A 804 11.06 22.87 -23.67
CA SER A 804 11.93 23.79 -24.40
C SER A 804 12.62 24.84 -23.50
N SER A 805 12.12 25.05 -22.27
CA SER A 805 12.68 25.98 -21.28
C SER A 805 12.66 25.42 -19.86
N LEU A 806 13.73 25.68 -19.11
CA LEU A 806 13.91 25.31 -17.70
C LEU A 806 13.01 26.05 -16.71
N SER A 807 12.20 27.03 -17.17
CA SER A 807 11.37 27.87 -16.28
C SER A 807 9.86 27.60 -16.33
N ASP A 808 9.35 26.90 -17.35
CA ASP A 808 7.90 26.59 -17.44
C ASP A 808 7.60 25.21 -16.83
N ASP A 809 7.08 25.18 -15.60
CA ASP A 809 6.73 23.95 -14.87
C ASP A 809 5.35 23.37 -15.26
N ARG A 810 4.78 23.81 -16.40
CA ARG A 810 3.53 23.29 -16.95
C ARG A 810 3.80 22.20 -17.98
N TYR A 811 3.07 21.09 -17.85
CA TYR A 811 2.96 20.09 -18.92
C TYR A 811 1.80 20.47 -19.84
N ASN A 812 2.11 20.82 -21.09
CA ASN A 812 1.09 21.15 -22.09
C ASN A 812 0.93 20.00 -23.09
N ILE A 813 -0.29 19.76 -23.55
CA ILE A 813 -0.59 18.80 -24.61
C ILE A 813 -1.43 19.42 -25.71
N SER A 814 -1.29 18.93 -26.94
CA SER A 814 -2.03 19.46 -28.08
C SER A 814 -3.47 18.98 -28.10
N ARG A 815 -4.40 19.93 -28.26
CA ARG A 815 -5.85 19.70 -28.43
C ARG A 815 -6.27 19.02 -29.74
N ILE A 816 -5.35 18.87 -30.71
CA ILE A 816 -5.68 18.39 -32.05
C ILE A 816 -5.80 16.86 -32.16
N SER A 817 -5.22 16.11 -31.21
CA SER A 817 -5.19 14.64 -31.23
C SER A 817 -6.00 14.07 -30.07
N GLY A 818 -6.69 12.95 -30.31
CA GLY A 818 -7.53 12.32 -29.32
C GLY A 818 -8.40 11.20 -29.89
N THR A 819 -8.94 10.37 -29.02
CA THR A 819 -10.02 9.43 -29.35
C THR A 819 -11.16 9.62 -28.37
N TYR A 820 -12.41 9.61 -28.84
CA TYR A 820 -13.57 9.53 -27.95
C TYR A 820 -14.42 8.28 -28.18
N ILE A 821 -14.83 7.65 -27.07
CA ILE A 821 -15.70 6.49 -27.03
C ILE A 821 -16.98 6.92 -26.32
N LEU A 822 -18.09 7.02 -27.06
CA LEU A 822 -19.34 7.60 -26.59
C LEU A 822 -20.50 6.60 -26.72
N ASN A 823 -21.14 6.30 -25.58
CA ASN A 823 -22.27 5.38 -25.49
C ASN A 823 -21.99 4.01 -26.17
N PRO A 824 -20.92 3.28 -25.80
CA PRO A 824 -20.52 2.06 -26.51
C PRO A 824 -21.58 0.94 -26.44
N SER A 825 -22.27 0.83 -25.32
CA SER A 825 -23.39 -0.09 -25.06
C SER A 825 -24.73 0.33 -25.69
N GLY A 826 -24.84 1.58 -26.17
CA GLY A 826 -26.00 2.09 -26.90
C GLY A 826 -27.17 2.61 -26.04
N ASP A 827 -27.19 2.35 -24.73
CA ASP A 827 -28.25 2.69 -23.78
C ASP A 827 -28.20 4.13 -23.24
N LEU A 828 -27.01 4.76 -23.17
CA LEU A 828 -26.78 6.12 -22.66
C LEU A 828 -27.16 7.21 -23.68
N THR A 829 -28.42 7.18 -24.14
CA THR A 829 -28.96 8.09 -25.17
C THR A 829 -28.98 9.56 -24.74
N SER A 830 -29.15 9.84 -23.44
CA SER A 830 -29.07 11.20 -22.88
C SER A 830 -27.66 11.77 -23.00
N THR A 831 -26.67 11.04 -22.50
CA THR A 831 -25.23 11.35 -22.58
C THR A 831 -24.79 11.55 -24.03
N GLN A 832 -25.18 10.63 -24.93
CA GLN A 832 -24.89 10.77 -26.36
C GLN A 832 -25.45 12.09 -26.92
N THR A 833 -26.71 12.42 -26.61
CA THR A 833 -27.34 13.67 -27.09
C THR A 833 -26.64 14.92 -26.53
N MET A 834 -26.18 14.89 -25.28
CA MET A 834 -25.53 16.02 -24.62
C MET A 834 -24.08 16.25 -25.08
N LEU A 835 -23.32 15.17 -25.31
CA LEU A 835 -21.88 15.23 -25.57
C LEU A 835 -21.49 15.11 -27.06
N SER A 836 -22.36 14.60 -27.94
CA SER A 836 -22.09 14.57 -29.38
C SER A 836 -21.69 15.94 -29.95
N PRO A 837 -22.40 17.07 -29.69
CA PRO A 837 -22.07 18.36 -30.30
C PRO A 837 -20.64 18.88 -30.03
N PRO A 838 -20.13 18.94 -28.78
CA PRO A 838 -18.74 19.35 -28.54
C PRO A 838 -17.73 18.32 -29.08
N LEU A 839 -17.98 17.01 -28.94
CA LEU A 839 -17.04 15.97 -29.42
C LEU A 839 -16.92 15.95 -30.94
N GLU A 840 -18.02 16.12 -31.68
CA GLU A 840 -18.02 16.25 -33.14
C GLU A 840 -17.31 17.54 -33.59
N SER A 841 -17.37 18.62 -32.79
CA SER A 841 -16.63 19.86 -33.09
C SER A 841 -15.10 19.68 -33.02
N LEU A 842 -14.60 18.82 -32.12
CA LEU A 842 -13.18 18.43 -32.06
C LEU A 842 -12.77 17.66 -33.31
N ALA A 843 -13.59 16.69 -33.73
CA ALA A 843 -13.37 15.92 -34.95
C ALA A 843 -13.38 16.78 -36.21
N GLN A 844 -14.25 17.79 -36.28
CA GLN A 844 -14.39 18.70 -37.43
C GLN A 844 -13.39 19.87 -37.45
N ALA A 845 -12.58 20.05 -36.40
CA ALA A 845 -11.58 21.11 -36.34
C ALA A 845 -10.50 20.97 -37.42
N ARG A 846 -9.93 22.08 -37.88
CA ARG A 846 -8.84 22.04 -38.88
C ARG A 846 -7.60 21.38 -38.29
N ASN A 847 -7.00 20.46 -39.04
CA ASN A 847 -5.83 19.67 -38.64
C ASN A 847 -6.07 18.77 -37.40
N SER A 848 -7.33 18.39 -37.14
CA SER A 848 -7.64 17.36 -36.15
C SER A 848 -7.14 15.99 -36.59
N SER A 849 -6.71 15.18 -35.62
CA SER A 849 -6.48 13.73 -35.74
C SER A 849 -7.38 12.98 -34.74
N TRP A 850 -8.60 13.48 -34.55
CA TRP A 850 -9.56 12.91 -33.60
C TRP A 850 -10.28 11.70 -34.20
N THR A 851 -10.30 10.58 -33.47
CA THR A 851 -11.07 9.38 -33.87
C THR A 851 -12.26 9.14 -32.94
N SER A 852 -13.27 8.40 -33.41
CA SER A 852 -14.54 8.24 -32.71
C SER A 852 -15.10 6.82 -32.74
N VAL A 853 -15.58 6.37 -31.59
CA VAL A 853 -16.36 5.14 -31.42
C VAL A 853 -17.70 5.55 -30.80
N VAL A 854 -18.77 5.56 -31.59
CA VAL A 854 -20.09 6.04 -31.13
C VAL A 854 -21.14 4.96 -31.32
N LYS A 855 -21.92 4.67 -30.27
CA LYS A 855 -23.05 3.73 -30.31
C LYS A 855 -22.69 2.33 -30.83
N ARG A 856 -21.46 1.88 -30.56
CA ARG A 856 -20.95 0.53 -30.82
C ARG A 856 -19.87 0.17 -29.80
N GLU A 857 -19.72 -1.11 -29.53
CA GLU A 857 -18.64 -1.61 -28.68
C GLU A 857 -17.30 -1.56 -29.46
N PRO A 858 -16.21 -1.04 -28.86
CA PRO A 858 -14.86 -1.24 -29.37
C PRO A 858 -14.37 -2.66 -29.00
N ASN A 859 -13.58 -3.28 -29.87
CA ASN A 859 -12.82 -4.46 -29.51
C ASN A 859 -11.53 -4.06 -28.75
N GLU A 860 -10.88 -5.04 -28.11
CA GLU A 860 -9.70 -4.79 -27.26
C GLU A 860 -8.53 -4.16 -28.04
N GLU A 861 -8.35 -4.53 -29.32
CA GLU A 861 -7.29 -3.97 -30.16
C GLU A 861 -7.61 -2.54 -30.62
N GLU A 862 -8.85 -2.23 -30.98
CA GLU A 862 -9.27 -0.84 -31.25
C GLU A 862 -9.03 0.07 -30.04
N PHE A 863 -9.35 -0.40 -28.83
CA PHE A 863 -9.09 0.35 -27.59
C PHE A 863 -7.58 0.48 -27.33
N ARG A 864 -6.81 -0.59 -27.56
CA ARG A 864 -5.34 -0.59 -27.48
C ARG A 864 -4.71 0.43 -28.44
N THR A 865 -5.15 0.46 -29.69
CA THR A 865 -4.70 1.43 -30.71
C THR A 865 -5.07 2.85 -30.31
N ALA A 866 -6.30 3.09 -29.85
CA ALA A 866 -6.73 4.40 -29.36
C ALA A 866 -5.83 4.95 -28.25
N LEU A 867 -5.47 4.10 -27.28
CA LEU A 867 -4.52 4.43 -26.21
C LEU A 867 -3.08 4.64 -26.70
N THR A 868 -2.66 3.93 -27.75
CA THR A 868 -1.27 3.96 -28.22
C THR A 868 -1.00 5.15 -29.14
N ASP A 869 -1.98 5.54 -29.97
CA ASP A 869 -1.78 6.49 -31.07
C ASP A 869 -2.22 7.92 -30.72
N SER A 870 -3.25 8.09 -29.89
CA SER A 870 -3.82 9.40 -29.52
C SER A 870 -3.20 10.00 -28.25
N SER A 871 -3.04 11.33 -28.21
CA SER A 871 -2.60 12.03 -26.98
C SER A 871 -3.65 12.02 -25.87
N MET A 872 -4.94 11.95 -26.22
CA MET A 872 -6.06 11.89 -25.28
C MET A 872 -6.99 10.71 -25.55
N LEU A 873 -7.57 10.13 -24.50
CA LEU A 873 -8.72 9.22 -24.60
C LEU A 873 -9.89 9.74 -23.75
N LEU A 874 -11.05 9.96 -24.37
CA LEU A 874 -12.28 10.39 -23.68
C LEU A 874 -13.33 9.27 -23.72
N TYR A 875 -13.52 8.56 -22.60
CA TYR A 875 -14.49 7.48 -22.47
C TYR A 875 -15.76 7.96 -21.73
N PHE A 876 -16.92 7.80 -22.36
CA PHE A 876 -18.25 8.11 -21.84
C PHE A 876 -19.15 6.87 -21.98
N GLY A 877 -19.21 6.08 -20.91
CA GLY A 877 -19.82 4.75 -20.90
C GLY A 877 -19.83 4.13 -19.50
N HIS A 878 -20.27 2.88 -19.38
CA HIS A 878 -20.29 2.17 -18.08
C HIS A 878 -18.89 1.81 -17.59
N GLY A 879 -18.63 1.97 -16.29
CA GLY A 879 -17.36 1.58 -15.68
C GLY A 879 -16.14 2.36 -16.20
N ALA A 880 -14.98 1.72 -16.16
CA ALA A 880 -13.71 2.26 -16.68
C ALA A 880 -13.38 1.77 -18.11
N GLY A 881 -14.33 1.16 -18.82
CA GLY A 881 -14.08 0.45 -20.09
C GLY A 881 -13.42 -0.93 -19.94
N SER A 882 -13.31 -1.45 -18.71
CA SER A 882 -12.70 -2.76 -18.39
C SER A 882 -13.33 -3.96 -19.10
N GLN A 883 -14.57 -3.82 -19.58
CA GLN A 883 -15.27 -4.79 -20.40
C GLN A 883 -14.77 -4.85 -21.85
N TYR A 884 -14.10 -3.80 -22.32
CA TYR A 884 -13.54 -3.69 -23.67
C TYR A 884 -12.02 -3.91 -23.70
N ILE A 885 -11.30 -3.52 -22.62
CA ILE A 885 -9.86 -3.74 -22.49
C ILE A 885 -9.47 -4.16 -21.06
N ARG A 886 -8.62 -5.19 -20.92
CA ARG A 886 -8.22 -5.66 -19.59
C ARG A 886 -7.16 -4.73 -18.97
N PRO A 887 -7.23 -4.41 -17.66
CA PRO A 887 -6.17 -3.64 -16.98
C PRO A 887 -4.76 -4.24 -17.11
N ARG A 888 -4.62 -5.57 -17.17
CA ARG A 888 -3.33 -6.24 -17.44
C ARG A 888 -2.81 -5.99 -18.88
N SER A 889 -3.69 -5.77 -19.86
CA SER A 889 -3.33 -5.36 -21.22
C SER A 889 -2.82 -3.91 -21.24
N ILE A 890 -3.48 -3.01 -20.49
CA ILE A 890 -3.09 -1.59 -20.36
C ILE A 890 -1.71 -1.45 -19.72
N LYS A 891 -1.45 -2.13 -18.59
CA LYS A 891 -0.13 -2.09 -17.91
C LYS A 891 1.03 -2.48 -18.82
N LYS A 892 0.79 -3.35 -19.81
CA LYS A 892 1.80 -3.82 -20.77
C LYS A 892 2.08 -2.85 -21.92
N LEU A 893 1.38 -1.72 -22.05
CA LEU A 893 1.61 -0.75 -23.13
C LEU A 893 2.95 -0.01 -22.96
N ASP A 894 3.75 0.00 -24.03
CA ASP A 894 5.01 0.80 -24.10
C ASP A 894 4.74 2.29 -24.36
N ARG A 895 3.54 2.63 -24.85
CA ARG A 895 3.06 3.99 -25.08
C ARG A 895 1.56 4.06 -24.73
N CYS A 896 1.15 5.14 -24.08
CA CYS A 896 -0.22 5.38 -23.63
C CYS A 896 -0.59 6.86 -23.79
N SER A 897 -1.88 7.15 -24.01
CA SER A 897 -2.42 8.51 -24.02
C SER A 897 -2.02 9.27 -22.75
N GLU A 898 -1.66 10.53 -22.93
CA GLU A 898 -1.12 11.38 -21.87
C GLU A 898 -2.23 11.89 -20.94
N VAL A 899 -3.45 12.05 -21.45
CA VAL A 899 -4.66 12.32 -20.64
C VAL A 899 -5.77 11.33 -20.96
N ILE A 900 -6.43 10.83 -19.92
CA ILE A 900 -7.54 9.89 -20.03
C ILE A 900 -8.71 10.37 -19.17
N TRP A 901 -9.92 10.41 -19.75
CA TRP A 901 -11.17 10.64 -19.03
C TRP A 901 -11.98 9.35 -19.01
N LEU A 902 -12.34 8.88 -17.81
CA LEU A 902 -13.19 7.72 -17.58
C LEU A 902 -14.50 8.21 -16.96
N MET A 903 -15.38 8.78 -17.80
CA MET A 903 -16.67 9.32 -17.36
C MET A 903 -17.71 8.21 -17.33
N GLY A 904 -17.58 7.36 -16.32
CA GLY A 904 -18.43 6.20 -16.07
C GLY A 904 -18.45 5.81 -14.61
N CYS A 905 -19.58 5.26 -14.16
CA CYS A 905 -19.84 4.86 -12.77
C CYS A 905 -18.73 3.97 -12.20
N SER A 906 -18.26 4.28 -10.98
CA SER A 906 -17.20 3.56 -10.27
C SER A 906 -15.89 3.33 -11.07
N SER A 907 -15.61 4.15 -12.08
CA SER A 907 -14.42 4.03 -12.94
C SER A 907 -13.09 4.20 -12.20
N GLY A 908 -13.10 4.98 -11.11
CA GLY A 908 -11.98 5.23 -10.20
C GLY A 908 -12.15 4.54 -8.84
N ALA A 909 -13.16 3.68 -8.67
CA ALA A 909 -13.38 2.94 -7.43
C ALA A 909 -12.17 2.06 -7.11
N VAL A 910 -11.76 2.06 -5.84
CA VAL A 910 -10.60 1.32 -5.35
C VAL A 910 -11.08 0.09 -4.58
N THR A 911 -10.61 -1.09 -4.99
CA THR A 911 -10.84 -2.34 -4.24
C THR A 911 -9.68 -2.57 -3.28
N GLU A 912 -9.97 -2.59 -1.99
CA GLU A 912 -9.01 -2.89 -0.93
C GLU A 912 -8.90 -4.41 -0.69
N TYR A 913 -7.70 -4.86 -0.32
CA TYR A 913 -7.40 -6.26 -0.01
C TYR A 913 -6.59 -6.38 1.29
N GLY A 914 -7.09 -5.76 2.37
CA GLY A 914 -6.48 -5.86 3.72
C GLY A 914 -5.00 -5.46 3.74
N GLU A 915 -4.13 -6.41 4.05
CA GLU A 915 -2.68 -6.22 4.14
C GLU A 915 -1.99 -6.13 2.76
N LEU A 916 -2.65 -6.54 1.68
CA LEU A 916 -2.14 -6.48 0.30
C LEU A 916 -2.34 -5.11 -0.36
N GLU A 917 -1.80 -4.90 -1.56
CA GLU A 917 -1.96 -3.65 -2.32
C GLU A 917 -3.37 -3.54 -2.92
N PRO A 918 -3.94 -2.33 -3.04
CA PRO A 918 -5.27 -2.11 -3.59
C PRO A 918 -5.26 -2.20 -5.11
N SER A 919 -6.42 -2.49 -5.70
CA SER A 919 -6.61 -2.44 -7.16
C SER A 919 -7.55 -1.31 -7.56
N ALA A 920 -7.12 -0.50 -8.54
CA ALA A 920 -7.92 0.53 -9.18
C ALA A 920 -7.55 0.63 -10.66
N VAL A 921 -8.52 0.81 -11.55
CA VAL A 921 -8.26 0.90 -13.01
C VAL A 921 -7.37 2.10 -13.38
N PRO A 922 -7.50 3.30 -12.76
CA PRO A 922 -6.56 4.41 -13.00
C PRO A 922 -5.09 4.03 -12.79
N PHE A 923 -4.75 3.15 -11.84
CA PHE A 923 -3.36 2.74 -11.60
C PHE A 923 -2.78 1.96 -12.79
N ALA A 924 -3.60 1.18 -13.51
CA ALA A 924 -3.15 0.48 -14.71
C ALA A 924 -2.75 1.45 -15.83
N TYR A 925 -3.50 2.53 -16.01
CA TYR A 925 -3.15 3.62 -16.92
C TYR A 925 -1.92 4.39 -16.44
N LEU A 926 -1.81 4.71 -15.14
CA LEU A 926 -0.64 5.41 -14.60
C LEU A 926 0.67 4.59 -14.72
N MET A 927 0.58 3.27 -14.76
CA MET A 927 1.71 2.36 -15.00
C MET A 927 2.12 2.29 -16.48
N ALA A 928 1.18 2.52 -17.41
CA ALA A 928 1.39 2.41 -18.84
C ALA A 928 2.34 3.50 -19.40
N GLY A 929 3.09 3.15 -20.46
CA GLY A 929 4.11 4.03 -21.03
C GLY A 929 5.39 4.14 -20.17
N GLY A 930 5.62 3.18 -19.26
CA GLY A 930 6.86 3.05 -18.51
C GLY A 930 7.94 2.29 -19.30
N SER A 931 9.19 2.76 -19.24
CA SER A 931 10.36 2.07 -19.79
C SER A 931 11.37 1.79 -18.66
N PRO A 932 11.96 0.58 -18.57
CA PRO A 932 12.80 0.15 -17.45
C PRO A 932 14.02 1.06 -17.17
N ASP A 933 14.58 1.67 -18.22
CA ASP A 933 15.84 2.45 -18.13
C ASP A 933 15.68 3.75 -17.30
N ALA A 934 14.46 4.19 -16.98
CA ALA A 934 14.23 5.38 -16.17
C ALA A 934 14.78 5.29 -14.73
N ALA A 935 15.08 4.08 -14.25
CA ALA A 935 15.65 3.84 -12.92
C ALA A 935 17.19 3.91 -12.87
N THR A 936 17.90 3.75 -13.99
CA THR A 936 19.37 3.54 -14.01
C THR A 936 20.18 4.81 -14.32
N GLY A 937 19.55 5.88 -14.82
CA GLY A 937 20.21 7.18 -14.98
C GLY A 937 21.36 7.20 -15.99
N VAL A 938 21.23 6.41 -17.06
CA VAL A 938 22.19 6.39 -18.18
C VAL A 938 21.66 7.30 -19.29
N ASP A 939 22.33 8.44 -19.50
CA ASP A 939 21.96 9.47 -20.47
C ASP A 939 22.34 9.09 -21.93
N ASP A 940 21.71 8.06 -22.52
CA ASP A 940 21.87 7.71 -23.94
C ASP A 940 20.91 8.53 -24.84
N ALA A 941 21.26 9.80 -25.04
CA ALA A 941 20.43 10.84 -25.63
C ALA A 941 19.94 10.59 -27.09
N GLU A 942 20.55 9.70 -27.86
CA GLU A 942 20.15 9.44 -29.26
C GLU A 942 18.94 8.49 -29.43
N VAL A 943 18.52 7.79 -28.36
CA VAL A 943 17.32 6.90 -28.38
C VAL A 943 16.13 7.52 -27.64
N GLU A 944 16.34 8.56 -26.84
CA GLU A 944 15.29 9.14 -25.98
C GLU A 944 14.26 10.03 -26.72
N ALA A 945 14.62 10.62 -27.87
CA ALA A 945 13.76 11.59 -28.56
C ALA A 945 12.43 11.03 -29.11
N THR A 946 12.28 9.70 -29.21
CA THR A 946 11.06 9.02 -29.71
C THR A 946 10.17 8.46 -28.60
N ARG A 947 10.57 8.54 -27.31
CA ARG A 947 9.86 7.92 -26.17
C ARG A 947 8.76 8.80 -25.54
N ASN A 948 7.89 9.41 -26.36
CA ASN A 948 6.74 10.21 -25.90
C ASN A 948 5.45 9.38 -25.76
N GLY A 949 4.84 9.38 -24.58
CA GLY A 949 3.52 8.78 -24.30
C GLY A 949 3.47 7.96 -23.01
N LYS A 950 3.74 8.62 -21.88
CA LYS A 950 3.41 8.11 -20.53
C LYS A 950 2.10 8.76 -20.11
N CYS A 951 1.20 8.03 -19.47
CA CYS A 951 -0.03 8.62 -18.95
C CYS A 951 0.26 9.66 -17.85
N MET A 952 -0.10 10.92 -18.06
CA MET A 952 0.18 12.02 -17.15
C MET A 952 -0.98 12.32 -16.21
N ALA A 953 -2.23 12.18 -16.67
CA ALA A 953 -3.43 12.30 -15.84
C ALA A 953 -4.59 11.39 -16.27
N VAL A 954 -5.32 10.86 -15.29
CA VAL A 954 -6.56 10.09 -15.44
C VAL A 954 -7.65 10.74 -14.59
N VAL A 955 -8.77 11.14 -15.19
CA VAL A 955 -9.96 11.59 -14.47
C VAL A 955 -10.95 10.43 -14.37
N ALA A 956 -11.46 10.13 -13.18
CA ALA A 956 -12.35 8.99 -12.93
C ALA A 956 -13.29 9.27 -11.74
N THR A 957 -14.36 8.47 -11.56
CA THR A 957 -15.31 8.61 -10.45
C THR A 957 -15.15 7.53 -9.38
N LEU A 958 -15.11 7.92 -8.11
CA LEU A 958 -14.91 7.01 -6.97
C LEU A 958 -16.06 6.01 -6.74
N TRP A 959 -17.29 6.37 -7.13
CA TRP A 959 -18.50 5.56 -6.99
C TRP A 959 -19.48 5.81 -8.16
N ASP A 960 -20.71 5.30 -8.06
CA ASP A 960 -21.71 5.42 -9.14
C ASP A 960 -22.38 6.79 -9.14
N VAL A 961 -22.47 7.38 -10.34
CA VAL A 961 -22.98 8.73 -10.58
C VAL A 961 -24.19 8.67 -11.51
N THR A 962 -25.05 9.68 -11.48
CA THR A 962 -26.20 9.75 -12.39
C THR A 962 -25.86 10.52 -13.65
N ASP A 963 -26.17 9.94 -14.83
CA ASP A 963 -25.83 10.43 -16.17
C ASP A 963 -25.91 11.96 -16.29
N LYS A 964 -27.08 12.53 -15.95
CA LYS A 964 -27.38 13.96 -16.16
C LYS A 964 -26.53 14.93 -15.37
N ASP A 965 -25.92 14.51 -14.26
CA ASP A 965 -25.00 15.35 -13.49
C ASP A 965 -23.55 15.11 -13.91
N ILE A 966 -23.15 13.86 -14.22
CA ILE A 966 -21.81 13.60 -14.73
C ILE A 966 -21.61 14.13 -16.17
N ASP A 967 -22.66 14.16 -17.00
CA ASP A 967 -22.66 14.81 -18.32
C ASP A 967 -22.44 16.33 -18.17
N ARG A 968 -23.09 16.98 -17.19
CA ARG A 968 -22.91 18.42 -16.89
C ARG A 968 -21.51 18.72 -16.39
N PHE A 969 -21.00 17.90 -15.47
CA PHE A 969 -19.62 17.97 -15.00
C PHE A 969 -18.63 17.83 -16.17
N SER A 970 -18.85 16.86 -17.06
CA SER A 970 -18.01 16.60 -18.23
C SER A 970 -18.00 17.77 -19.21
N LEU A 971 -19.17 18.35 -19.50
CA LEU A 971 -19.29 19.55 -20.32
C LEU A 971 -18.53 20.72 -19.70
N ALA A 972 -18.81 21.03 -18.42
CA ALA A 972 -18.16 22.12 -17.71
C ALA A 972 -16.64 21.93 -17.65
N MET A 973 -16.15 20.71 -17.44
CA MET A 973 -14.72 20.42 -17.37
C MET A 973 -14.01 20.66 -18.70
N GLY A 974 -14.62 20.30 -19.84
CA GLY A 974 -14.04 20.63 -21.14
C GLY A 974 -14.11 22.11 -21.51
N GLU A 975 -15.11 22.85 -21.03
CA GLU A 975 -15.17 24.32 -21.17
C GLU A 975 -14.10 25.00 -20.30
N GLU A 976 -13.99 24.59 -19.04
CA GLU A 976 -13.06 25.13 -18.04
C GLU A 976 -11.59 24.83 -18.38
N TRP A 977 -11.30 23.66 -18.96
CA TRP A 977 -9.96 23.30 -19.43
C TRP A 977 -9.60 23.96 -20.78
N GLY A 978 -10.61 24.44 -21.52
CA GLY A 978 -10.44 25.04 -22.85
C GLY A 978 -10.37 24.02 -24.00
N LEU A 979 -10.85 22.79 -23.78
CA LEU A 979 -10.92 21.75 -24.81
C LEU A 979 -11.96 22.10 -25.88
N TRP A 980 -13.10 22.68 -25.47
CA TRP A 980 -14.10 23.26 -26.36
C TRP A 980 -14.58 24.64 -25.85
N PRO A 981 -15.15 25.49 -26.72
CA PRO A 981 -15.65 26.81 -26.31
C PRO A 981 -16.78 26.73 -25.27
N ALA A 982 -16.83 27.70 -24.35
CA ALA A 982 -17.89 27.81 -23.36
C ALA A 982 -19.28 28.04 -23.99
N SER A 983 -20.25 27.19 -23.64
CA SER A 983 -21.63 27.26 -24.11
C SER A 983 -22.47 28.26 -23.29
N GLU A 984 -23.62 28.69 -23.82
CA GLU A 984 -24.63 29.35 -22.98
C GLU A 984 -25.39 28.34 -22.10
N ALA A 985 -25.37 27.05 -22.45
CA ALA A 985 -26.09 26.00 -21.73
C ALA A 985 -25.51 25.72 -20.33
N SER A 986 -24.19 25.90 -20.13
CA SER A 986 -23.51 25.72 -18.83
C SER A 986 -23.80 26.85 -17.83
N LYS A 987 -24.28 28.01 -18.29
CA LYS A 987 -24.57 29.18 -17.46
C LYS A 987 -25.90 29.11 -16.69
N LEU A 988 -26.68 28.04 -16.86
CA LEU A 988 -27.92 27.85 -16.12
C LEU A 988 -27.61 27.52 -14.66
N PRO A 989 -27.93 28.40 -13.69
CA PRO A 989 -27.62 28.13 -12.30
C PRO A 989 -28.36 26.87 -11.82
N ALA A 990 -27.65 26.00 -11.11
CA ALA A 990 -28.26 24.90 -10.38
C ALA A 990 -29.42 25.47 -9.54
N LYS A 991 -30.65 25.00 -9.81
CA LYS A 991 -31.86 25.51 -9.15
C LYS A 991 -31.82 25.09 -7.68
N THR A 992 -31.25 25.94 -6.83
CA THR A 992 -31.21 25.74 -5.38
C THR A 992 -32.59 25.33 -4.86
N PRO A 993 -32.69 24.31 -3.98
CA PRO A 993 -33.97 23.84 -3.50
C PRO A 993 -34.77 24.99 -2.89
N ARG A 994 -36.05 25.10 -3.28
CA ARG A 994 -36.99 25.91 -2.51
C ARG A 994 -37.01 25.33 -1.10
N LYS A 995 -36.82 26.20 -0.09
CA LYS A 995 -36.91 25.88 1.34
C LYS A 995 -38.24 25.17 1.66
N ARG A 996 -38.24 23.84 1.53
CA ARG A 996 -39.30 22.93 1.99
C ARG A 996 -38.99 22.58 3.45
N GLU A 997 -40.05 22.21 4.16
CA GLU A 997 -39.97 21.90 5.59
C GLU A 997 -39.01 20.75 5.86
N ARG A 998 -38.47 20.74 7.08
CA ARG A 998 -37.43 19.82 7.57
C ARG A 998 -37.90 18.37 7.42
N LEU A 999 -37.48 17.72 6.34
CA LEU A 999 -37.59 16.27 6.21
C LEU A 999 -36.79 15.63 7.36
N VAL A 1000 -37.45 14.75 8.11
CA VAL A 1000 -36.82 13.94 9.16
C VAL A 1000 -36.07 12.80 8.47
N ALA A 1001 -34.93 13.14 7.87
CA ALA A 1001 -33.93 12.17 7.43
C ALA A 1001 -32.99 11.87 8.61
N PRO A 1002 -32.43 10.65 8.70
CA PRO A 1002 -31.26 10.43 9.53
C PRO A 1002 -30.12 11.32 9.00
N SER A 1003 -29.73 12.32 9.79
CA SER A 1003 -28.49 13.07 9.61
C SER A 1003 -27.35 12.28 10.25
N THR A 1004 -26.16 12.34 9.66
CA THR A 1004 -24.94 11.95 10.39
C THR A 1004 -24.86 12.89 11.61
N PRO A 1005 -24.77 12.40 12.86
CA PRO A 1005 -24.79 13.29 14.01
C PRO A 1005 -23.69 14.36 13.90
N PRO A 1006 -24.03 15.66 13.95
CA PRO A 1006 -23.03 16.71 13.89
C PRO A 1006 -22.27 16.72 15.21
N GLN A 1007 -21.14 16.01 15.26
CA GLN A 1007 -20.24 16.02 16.40
C GLN A 1007 -19.36 17.27 16.30
N VAL A 1008 -19.53 18.16 17.29
CA VAL A 1008 -18.72 19.38 17.40
C VAL A 1008 -17.51 19.06 18.27
N PRO A 1009 -16.28 19.03 17.73
CA PRO A 1009 -15.09 18.82 18.54
C PRO A 1009 -14.93 20.01 19.50
N LYS A 1010 -14.92 19.75 20.81
CA LYS A 1010 -14.74 20.81 21.80
C LYS A 1010 -13.49 20.54 22.61
N THR A 1011 -12.57 21.49 22.56
CA THR A 1011 -11.42 21.56 23.44
C THR A 1011 -11.85 21.74 24.91
N PRO A 1012 -10.98 21.42 25.89
CA PRO A 1012 -11.33 21.49 27.31
C PRO A 1012 -11.82 22.88 27.74
N LYS A 1013 -13.12 23.00 28.01
CA LYS A 1013 -13.77 24.28 28.34
C LYS A 1013 -13.25 24.86 29.66
N THR A 1014 -12.46 25.93 29.57
CA THR A 1014 -12.26 26.86 30.69
C THR A 1014 -13.59 27.55 31.06
N ARG A 1015 -13.71 28.02 32.31
CA ARG A 1015 -14.97 28.56 32.84
C ARG A 1015 -15.35 29.89 32.17
N LYS A 1016 -16.26 29.85 31.18
CA LYS A 1016 -16.82 31.05 30.56
C LYS A 1016 -17.54 31.95 31.57
N GLY A 1017 -17.24 33.24 31.53
CA GLY A 1017 -18.08 34.29 32.11
C GLY A 1017 -19.43 34.43 31.37
N PRO A 1018 -20.38 35.21 31.89
CA PRO A 1018 -21.74 35.28 31.35
C PRO A 1018 -21.78 35.98 29.98
N MET A 1019 -21.87 35.18 28.91
CA MET A 1019 -22.03 35.64 27.54
C MET A 1019 -23.50 35.90 27.20
N THR A 1020 -23.77 36.95 26.42
CA THR A 1020 -25.10 37.27 25.86
C THR A 1020 -25.53 36.22 24.81
N PRO A 1021 -26.84 36.03 24.58
CA PRO A 1021 -27.35 34.91 23.78
C PRO A 1021 -27.01 35.06 22.29
N ALA A 1022 -26.27 34.09 21.75
CA ALA A 1022 -25.98 33.96 20.32
C ALA A 1022 -27.22 33.48 19.52
N PRO A 1023 -27.41 33.92 18.27
CA PRO A 1023 -28.48 33.42 17.41
C PRO A 1023 -28.14 32.04 16.82
N ALA A 1024 -29.17 31.23 16.59
CA ALA A 1024 -29.03 29.85 16.10
C ALA A 1024 -28.23 29.73 14.80
N ALA A 1025 -27.42 28.66 14.72
CA ALA A 1025 -26.54 28.33 13.61
C ALA A 1025 -27.26 28.42 12.26
N LYS A 1026 -26.70 29.24 11.35
CA LYS A 1026 -27.12 29.30 9.95
C LYS A 1026 -26.17 28.43 9.14
N THR A 1027 -26.74 27.58 8.30
CA THR A 1027 -26.08 26.85 7.21
C THR A 1027 -25.05 27.75 6.51
N PRO A 1028 -23.86 27.25 6.11
CA PRO A 1028 -22.87 28.03 5.34
C PRO A 1028 -23.47 28.43 3.99
N ALA A 1029 -24.09 29.60 3.98
CA ALA A 1029 -24.92 30.05 2.88
C ALA A 1029 -24.13 31.00 2.00
N ARG A 1030 -23.65 30.44 0.89
CA ARG A 1030 -23.34 31.17 -0.35
C ARG A 1030 -22.15 32.13 -0.23
N SER A 1031 -20.99 31.66 -0.70
CA SER A 1031 -19.95 32.56 -1.23
C SER A 1031 -20.60 33.46 -2.29
N ARG A 1032 -20.91 34.69 -1.90
CA ARG A 1032 -21.35 35.72 -2.84
C ARG A 1032 -20.11 36.37 -3.40
N SER A 1033 -19.44 35.67 -4.32
CA SER A 1033 -18.74 36.34 -5.41
C SER A 1033 -19.78 37.11 -6.23
N ARG A 1034 -20.10 38.31 -5.74
CA ARG A 1034 -20.86 39.30 -6.46
C ARG A 1034 -19.95 39.70 -7.61
N GLY A 1035 -20.19 39.15 -8.79
CA GLY A 1035 -19.32 39.32 -9.94
C GLY A 1035 -19.16 40.79 -10.31
N GLU A 1036 -18.07 41.40 -9.85
CA GLU A 1036 -17.28 42.18 -10.78
C GLU A 1036 -16.78 41.22 -11.88
N PRO A 1037 -16.78 41.63 -13.15
CA PRO A 1037 -16.19 40.84 -14.22
C PRO A 1037 -14.66 40.86 -14.07
N SER A 1038 -14.15 40.00 -13.20
CA SER A 1038 -12.72 39.91 -12.91
C SER A 1038 -11.95 39.35 -14.11
N ARG A 1039 -10.65 39.62 -14.12
CA ARG A 1039 -9.73 39.30 -15.23
C ARG A 1039 -9.47 37.79 -15.43
N ASP A 1040 -10.08 36.92 -14.62
CA ASP A 1040 -9.84 35.47 -14.57
C ASP A 1040 -10.37 34.68 -15.79
N ALA A 1041 -11.10 35.33 -16.70
CA ALA A 1041 -11.58 34.72 -17.95
C ALA A 1041 -10.48 34.50 -19.01
N SER A 1042 -9.27 35.06 -18.82
CA SER A 1042 -8.16 34.96 -19.79
C SER A 1042 -7.05 33.97 -19.41
N ARG A 1043 -7.10 33.36 -18.22
CA ARG A 1043 -6.02 32.47 -17.74
C ARG A 1043 -6.28 31.03 -18.19
N LYS A 1044 -5.32 30.41 -18.88
CA LYS A 1044 -5.33 28.95 -19.13
C LYS A 1044 -5.38 28.22 -17.79
N ARG A 1045 -6.23 27.19 -17.69
CA ARG A 1045 -6.43 26.37 -16.48
C ARG A 1045 -5.85 24.98 -16.73
N SER A 1046 -5.37 24.33 -15.67
CA SER A 1046 -5.02 22.92 -15.75
C SER A 1046 -6.28 22.04 -15.71
N LEU A 1047 -6.15 20.79 -16.15
CA LEU A 1047 -7.20 19.77 -16.06
C LEU A 1047 -7.71 19.60 -14.62
N VAL A 1048 -6.80 19.72 -13.64
CA VAL A 1048 -7.12 19.61 -12.21
C VAL A 1048 -7.96 20.80 -11.75
N GLU A 1049 -7.58 22.02 -12.13
CA GLU A 1049 -8.35 23.24 -11.84
C GLU A 1049 -9.73 23.20 -12.51
N ALA A 1050 -9.80 22.69 -13.74
CA ALA A 1050 -11.04 22.50 -14.47
C ALA A 1050 -11.97 21.49 -13.76
N VAL A 1051 -11.44 20.35 -13.30
CA VAL A 1051 -12.17 19.39 -12.46
C VAL A 1051 -12.69 20.06 -11.18
N ALA A 1052 -11.83 20.78 -10.46
CA ALA A 1052 -12.20 21.42 -9.20
C ALA A 1052 -13.34 22.45 -9.37
N LYS A 1053 -13.28 23.30 -10.41
CA LYS A 1053 -14.33 24.27 -10.75
C LYS A 1053 -15.61 23.60 -11.29
N SER A 1054 -15.50 22.47 -11.97
CA SER A 1054 -16.65 21.79 -12.59
C SER A 1054 -17.55 21.03 -11.61
N ARG A 1055 -17.09 20.77 -10.38
CA ARG A 1055 -17.92 20.16 -9.32
C ARG A 1055 -19.21 20.95 -9.04
N ASP A 1056 -19.16 22.28 -9.19
CA ASP A 1056 -20.30 23.19 -9.01
C ASP A 1056 -21.38 23.06 -10.11
N ALA A 1057 -21.10 22.38 -11.24
CA ALA A 1057 -22.07 22.11 -12.30
C ALA A 1057 -23.04 20.96 -11.96
N CYS A 1058 -22.69 20.09 -10.99
CA CYS A 1058 -23.56 19.03 -10.50
C CYS A 1058 -24.72 19.62 -9.67
N TYR A 1059 -25.91 19.01 -9.76
CA TYR A 1059 -27.00 19.32 -8.85
C TYR A 1059 -26.73 18.77 -7.44
N LEU A 1060 -26.29 17.50 -7.37
CA LEU A 1060 -25.84 16.87 -6.13
C LEU A 1060 -24.33 17.10 -5.97
N ARG A 1061 -23.97 18.15 -5.22
CA ARG A 1061 -22.59 18.67 -5.12
C ARG A 1061 -21.62 17.67 -4.51
N TYR A 1062 -22.09 16.84 -3.60
CA TYR A 1062 -21.29 15.82 -2.94
C TYR A 1062 -21.53 14.46 -3.61
N LEU A 1063 -22.78 14.03 -3.70
CA LEU A 1063 -23.12 12.67 -4.16
C LEU A 1063 -22.75 12.40 -5.63
N ASN A 1064 -22.76 13.44 -6.47
CA ASN A 1064 -22.22 13.38 -7.84
C ASN A 1064 -20.95 14.24 -7.99
N GLY A 1065 -20.90 15.46 -7.43
CA GLY A 1065 -19.79 16.39 -7.62
C GLY A 1065 -18.50 16.05 -6.86
N ALA A 1066 -18.55 15.28 -5.76
CA ALA A 1066 -17.35 14.83 -5.06
C ALA A 1066 -16.79 13.50 -5.59
N ALA A 1067 -17.51 12.80 -6.47
CA ALA A 1067 -17.06 11.53 -7.05
C ALA A 1067 -15.88 11.69 -8.04
N PRO A 1068 -15.83 12.72 -8.91
CA PRO A 1068 -14.71 12.93 -9.83
C PRO A 1068 -13.40 13.32 -9.13
N VAL A 1069 -12.37 12.53 -9.38
CA VAL A 1069 -11.00 12.72 -8.89
C VAL A 1069 -10.00 12.65 -10.05
N VAL A 1070 -8.82 13.26 -9.87
CA VAL A 1070 -7.73 13.20 -10.86
C VAL A 1070 -6.55 12.44 -10.27
N TYR A 1071 -6.16 11.34 -10.90
CA TYR A 1071 -4.92 10.63 -10.63
C TYR A 1071 -3.85 11.12 -11.61
N GLY A 1072 -2.73 11.68 -11.14
CA GLY A 1072 -1.69 12.21 -12.02
C GLY A 1072 -1.11 13.57 -11.61
N VAL A 1073 -0.68 14.34 -12.60
CA VAL A 1073 -0.16 15.71 -12.46
C VAL A 1073 -1.01 16.72 -13.24
N PRO A 1074 -0.90 18.05 -12.99
CA PRO A 1074 -1.60 19.07 -13.77
C PRO A 1074 -1.17 19.07 -15.24
N VAL A 1075 -2.15 18.97 -16.14
CA VAL A 1075 -1.96 19.05 -17.59
C VAL A 1075 -2.74 20.23 -18.16
N TYR A 1076 -2.12 20.97 -19.08
CA TYR A 1076 -2.67 22.16 -19.74
C TYR A 1076 -2.84 21.89 -21.25
N LEU A 1077 -3.65 22.72 -21.93
CA LEU A 1077 -3.80 22.66 -23.38
C LEU A 1077 -2.95 23.73 -24.09
N ASP A 1078 -2.19 23.27 -25.09
CA ASP A 1078 -1.57 24.15 -26.08
C ASP A 1078 -2.61 24.68 -27.08
N ASP A 1079 -2.29 25.83 -27.68
CA ASP A 1079 -3.12 26.46 -28.71
C ASP A 1079 -2.90 25.86 -30.11
#